data_AF-A0A371NPG6-F1
#
_entry.id   AF-A0A371NPG6-F1
#
_cell.length_a   1.000
_cell.length_b   1.000
_cell.length_c   1.000
_cell.angle_alpha   90.00
_cell.angle_beta   90.00
_cell.angle_gamma   90.00
#
_symmetry.space_group_name_H-M   'P 1'
#
loop_
_entity.id
_entity.type
_entity.pdbx_description
1 polymer ?
#
loop_
_entity_poly.entity_id
_entity_poly.type
_entity_poly.pdbx_seq_one_letter_code
_entity_poly.pdbx_strand_id
1 'polypeptide(L)'
;MSGDGDAPLTRAQLRAQRAAAEEAARAAETDAAKSDAAASAPQSAPVAAEPDPPADPRSPGITGASATGPSVAGGSVPGVPGTVAPVPGLPAAGISEAGAPGAGASAPGVPATGAPGVPASDAPGVPAPGAPAPGPTGRQPIRPEIMGPEPEDERTARIAAEQAPSEPERAPRTPAILRRRDTGGEPIRPELMGQEDESLLQAAPASDPQRAAVYAAAAAAAAAAAEADAAPGRRHPAPGPRRSSAAQDAAPAVPTPTTPVSRLEPIPWEPAAAPESDGSAYRRRRLLYIVLAAVAAVLLIAGGVFAFVFSQSLRVLGVDVDPERAVEAPGTTLTFDTNHDLAAVDASQVSVEPAVPFTVEVDGSSLGIRFTEALDDTTEFTVTVEDAAAQGGSPTADLTTIFTTPKSQIFLLQRSDEKDKIFTSDLSGENGVPVFSSSRIVDFRATPDNLVVVVEEDGGSRLVVMDRKGDRQRDLKLPGDGFITSLQVSDRGGLVGYTYSDADVTETSGRASVLVTQPLDGSSGPAVVQVGGEDVGVSDWEFVPDSSKVLFVDFANALTLDDRAGDAPAQDFGLVAELLGTTRDTAIIERTEGTFIELSLKDGTETPLPATDPDYGTPSEIVPFPDGTLQHVVQRNDSGAPTGQAVIQVDPDGAATPVFEVGDDSSIIQMCASPSGQYAAVTVAPDVANNPYDELLLPLPTTLHTTLLDLRTGDQLVTLSGFDVSWCGSAPQP
;
A
#
# COMPACT_ATOMS: atom_id res chain seq x y z
N MET A 1 -13.05 44.88 30.76
CA MET A 1 -14.40 45.18 30.25
C MET A 1 -15.11 43.86 30.02
N SER A 2 -16.43 43.83 30.03
CA SER A 2 -17.25 42.62 30.22
C SER A 2 -18.09 42.28 29.00
N GLY A 3 -18.50 41.01 28.89
CA GLY A 3 -19.53 40.52 27.97
C GLY A 3 -18.99 40.16 26.57
N ASP A 4 -19.48 39.13 25.88
CA ASP A 4 -20.48 38.11 26.27
C ASP A 4 -20.07 36.76 25.68
N GLY A 5 -20.43 35.67 26.36
CA GLY A 5 -20.29 34.30 25.84
C GLY A 5 -21.66 33.71 25.54
N ASP A 6 -21.75 32.88 24.49
CA ASP A 6 -23.02 32.32 24.03
C ASP A 6 -23.75 31.52 25.11
N ALA A 7 -24.99 31.95 25.39
CA ALA A 7 -25.89 31.23 26.28
C ALA A 7 -26.72 30.21 25.47
N PRO A 8 -26.84 28.95 25.90
CA PRO A 8 -27.58 27.94 25.16
C PRO A 8 -29.06 28.31 25.02
N LEU A 9 -29.63 28.02 23.84
CA LEU A 9 -31.00 28.37 23.48
C LEU A 9 -32.00 27.89 24.53
N THR A 10 -32.87 28.80 24.97
CA THR A 10 -33.89 28.46 25.97
C THR A 10 -34.89 27.46 25.40
N ARG A 11 -35.50 26.67 26.28
CA ARG A 11 -36.55 25.70 25.94
C ARG A 11 -37.79 26.32 25.25
N ALA A 12 -37.93 27.65 25.27
CA ALA A 12 -38.92 28.40 24.52
C ALA A 12 -38.47 28.66 23.07
N GLN A 13 -37.21 29.04 22.85
CA GLN A 13 -36.63 29.22 21.51
C GLN A 13 -36.60 27.90 20.72
N LEU A 14 -36.21 26.80 21.35
CA LEU A 14 -36.26 25.44 20.77
C LEU A 14 -37.68 25.02 20.34
N ARG A 15 -38.72 25.43 21.09
CA ARG A 15 -40.11 25.20 20.70
C ARG A 15 -40.56 26.10 19.54
N ALA A 16 -40.08 27.34 19.49
CA ALA A 16 -40.37 28.26 18.40
C ALA A 16 -39.74 27.80 17.07
N GLN A 17 -38.47 27.37 17.09
CA GLN A 17 -37.79 26.77 15.92
C GLN A 17 -38.52 25.51 15.43
N ARG A 18 -38.90 24.60 16.34
CA ARG A 18 -39.65 23.40 15.97
C ARG A 18 -41.02 23.72 15.34
N ALA A 19 -41.74 24.70 15.89
CA ALA A 19 -43.01 25.13 15.31
C ALA A 19 -42.85 25.74 13.90
N ALA A 20 -41.78 26.52 13.67
CA ALA A 20 -41.46 27.07 12.36
C ALA A 20 -41.09 25.97 11.34
N ALA A 21 -40.32 24.96 11.75
CA ALA A 21 -39.99 23.81 10.90
C ALA A 21 -41.24 22.98 10.53
N GLU A 22 -42.15 22.74 11.50
CA GLU A 22 -43.42 22.04 11.26
C GLU A 22 -44.41 22.85 10.38
N GLU A 23 -44.25 24.18 10.28
CA GLU A 23 -45.00 25.04 9.37
C GLU A 23 -44.40 25.05 7.96
N ALA A 24 -43.06 25.11 7.84
CA ALA A 24 -42.35 24.98 6.57
C ALA A 24 -42.60 23.63 5.87
N ALA A 25 -42.61 22.53 6.63
CA ALA A 25 -42.89 21.19 6.09
C ALA A 25 -44.29 21.10 5.44
N ARG A 26 -45.32 21.70 6.05
CA ARG A 26 -46.68 21.73 5.47
C ARG A 26 -46.79 22.62 4.24
N ALA A 27 -45.98 23.68 4.15
CA ALA A 27 -45.91 24.49 2.94
C ALA A 27 -45.37 23.64 1.76
N ALA A 28 -44.29 22.88 1.99
CA ALA A 28 -43.70 22.00 0.98
C ALA A 28 -44.67 20.90 0.49
N GLU A 29 -45.40 20.22 1.39
CA GLU A 29 -46.44 19.25 1.00
C GLU A 29 -47.54 19.88 0.12
N THR A 30 -47.86 21.16 0.37
CA THR A 30 -48.93 21.87 -0.37
C THR A 30 -48.53 22.24 -1.80
N ASP A 31 -47.23 22.47 -2.05
CA ASP A 31 -46.73 22.75 -3.40
C ASP A 31 -46.41 21.47 -4.19
N ALA A 32 -45.96 20.39 -3.53
CA ALA A 32 -45.88 19.06 -4.14
C ALA A 32 -47.26 18.59 -4.65
N ALA A 33 -48.33 18.79 -3.87
CA ALA A 33 -49.70 18.47 -4.30
C ALA A 33 -50.20 19.31 -5.50
N LYS A 34 -49.55 20.42 -5.86
CA LYS A 34 -49.88 21.22 -7.05
C LYS A 34 -49.11 20.79 -8.30
N SER A 35 -47.87 20.29 -8.17
CA SER A 35 -47.09 19.84 -9.34
C SER A 35 -47.71 18.59 -9.98
N ASP A 36 -48.13 17.61 -9.17
CA ASP A 36 -48.83 16.40 -9.63
C ASP A 36 -50.14 16.72 -10.38
N ALA A 37 -50.86 17.76 -9.94
CA ALA A 37 -52.08 18.21 -10.60
C ALA A 37 -51.82 18.85 -11.98
N ALA A 38 -50.62 19.38 -12.23
CA ALA A 38 -50.23 19.97 -13.51
C ALA A 38 -49.75 18.91 -14.53
N ALA A 39 -49.16 17.80 -14.06
CA ALA A 39 -48.61 16.74 -14.92
C ALA A 39 -49.67 15.89 -15.65
N SER A 40 -50.94 15.93 -15.24
CA SER A 40 -52.01 15.02 -15.73
C SER A 40 -52.90 15.59 -16.85
N ALA A 41 -52.50 16.68 -17.54
CA ALA A 41 -53.30 17.31 -18.60
C ALA A 41 -52.84 16.92 -20.03
N PRO A 42 -53.70 16.32 -20.88
CA PRO A 42 -53.29 15.89 -22.22
C PRO A 42 -53.27 17.05 -23.24
N GLN A 43 -52.10 17.32 -23.82
CA GLN A 43 -51.97 18.30 -24.92
C GLN A 43 -52.26 17.65 -26.28
N SER A 44 -53.05 18.34 -27.11
CA SER A 44 -53.33 17.97 -28.51
C SER A 44 -52.75 19.01 -29.46
N ALA A 45 -51.95 18.58 -30.44
CA ALA A 45 -51.29 19.47 -31.40
C ALA A 45 -51.95 19.45 -32.80
N PRO A 46 -52.04 20.60 -33.50
CA PRO A 46 -52.40 20.67 -34.92
C PRO A 46 -51.19 20.96 -35.85
N VAL A 47 -51.38 20.68 -37.15
CA VAL A 47 -50.35 20.63 -38.22
C VAL A 47 -50.41 21.85 -39.17
N ALA A 48 -49.25 22.38 -39.60
CA ALA A 48 -48.95 23.05 -40.90
C ALA A 48 -47.65 23.89 -40.80
N ALA A 49 -46.90 24.27 -41.85
CA ALA A 49 -46.63 23.74 -43.20
C ALA A 49 -45.41 24.51 -43.80
N GLU A 50 -44.72 23.92 -44.78
CA GLU A 50 -43.45 24.40 -45.37
C GLU A 50 -43.65 25.39 -46.55
N PRO A 51 -42.68 26.28 -46.85
CA PRO A 51 -42.26 26.43 -48.26
C PRO A 51 -40.77 26.78 -48.54
N ASP A 52 -40.34 26.41 -49.76
CA ASP A 52 -38.99 26.52 -50.38
C ASP A 52 -38.57 27.95 -50.89
N PRO A 53 -37.29 28.17 -51.30
CA PRO A 53 -36.67 29.49 -51.51
C PRO A 53 -36.43 29.95 -52.98
N PRO A 54 -36.03 31.23 -53.19
CA PRO A 54 -35.33 31.73 -54.39
C PRO A 54 -33.91 32.29 -54.07
N ALA A 55 -32.82 31.91 -54.76
CA ALA A 55 -32.38 32.26 -56.13
C ALA A 55 -31.58 33.59 -56.27
N ASP A 56 -30.30 33.47 -56.67
CA ASP A 56 -29.30 34.54 -56.95
C ASP A 56 -29.55 35.27 -58.29
N PRO A 57 -29.22 36.58 -58.41
CA PRO A 57 -28.30 36.94 -59.51
C PRO A 57 -27.36 38.17 -59.31
N ARG A 58 -26.08 37.96 -59.66
CA ARG A 58 -25.21 38.81 -60.55
C ARG A 58 -24.68 40.19 -60.06
N SER A 59 -23.35 40.35 -60.17
CA SER A 59 -22.60 41.62 -60.21
C SER A 59 -22.83 42.43 -61.52
N PRO A 60 -22.47 43.74 -61.63
CA PRO A 60 -21.05 44.13 -61.84
C PRO A 60 -20.60 45.55 -61.38
N GLY A 61 -19.27 45.78 -61.30
CA GLY A 61 -18.67 47.02 -61.81
C GLY A 61 -17.65 47.83 -60.96
N ILE A 62 -16.40 47.94 -61.44
CA ILE A 62 -15.61 49.19 -61.69
C ILE A 62 -15.54 50.19 -60.50
N THR A 63 -14.43 50.47 -59.78
CA THR A 63 -13.02 50.85 -60.12
C THR A 63 -12.15 50.79 -58.82
N GLY A 64 -10.85 51.16 -58.69
CA GLY A 64 -9.82 51.72 -59.60
C GLY A 64 -8.68 52.43 -58.84
N ALA A 65 -7.55 52.73 -59.52
CA ALA A 65 -6.35 53.50 -59.06
C ALA A 65 -5.54 52.90 -57.88
N SER A 66 -4.27 52.48 -58.05
CA SER A 66 -3.00 53.28 -58.14
C SER A 66 -2.49 53.74 -56.76
N ALA A 67 -1.19 53.68 -56.39
CA ALA A 67 0.05 53.47 -57.16
C ALA A 67 1.21 52.93 -56.28
N THR A 68 2.35 52.53 -56.92
CA THR A 68 3.77 52.57 -56.43
C THR A 68 4.09 52.02 -55.02
N GLY A 69 4.99 51.04 -54.77
CA GLY A 69 6.20 50.58 -55.50
C GLY A 69 7.42 51.48 -55.22
N PRO A 70 8.69 51.00 -55.09
CA PRO A 70 9.22 49.62 -55.27
C PRO A 70 10.16 49.13 -54.10
N SER A 71 10.55 47.84 -53.99
CA SER A 71 11.88 47.24 -54.34
C SER A 71 13.12 47.67 -53.50
N VAL A 72 14.14 46.87 -53.13
CA VAL A 72 14.51 45.41 -53.13
C VAL A 72 15.81 45.24 -52.28
N ALA A 73 16.00 44.09 -51.61
CA ALA A 73 17.28 43.54 -51.04
C ALA A 73 18.09 44.42 -50.04
N GLY A 74 18.96 43.90 -49.15
CA GLY A 74 19.37 42.53 -48.81
C GLY A 74 20.84 42.51 -48.33
N GLY A 75 21.22 41.63 -47.39
CA GLY A 75 22.64 41.34 -47.06
C GLY A 75 23.12 41.60 -45.62
N SER A 76 23.13 40.53 -44.82
CA SER A 76 24.17 40.04 -43.87
C SER A 76 25.15 40.96 -43.08
N VAL A 77 25.12 40.84 -41.72
CA VAL A 77 26.23 40.44 -40.77
C VAL A 77 27.51 41.34 -40.67
N PRO A 78 28.32 41.45 -39.55
CA PRO A 78 28.22 41.04 -38.11
C PRO A 78 28.53 42.14 -37.02
N GLY A 79 28.25 41.86 -35.73
CA GLY A 79 29.29 41.83 -34.64
C GLY A 79 29.40 42.87 -33.49
N VAL A 80 29.24 42.39 -32.23
CA VAL A 80 30.08 42.61 -30.97
C VAL A 80 30.22 44.06 -30.36
N PRO A 81 30.50 44.29 -29.04
CA PRO A 81 29.94 43.81 -27.75
C PRO A 81 29.45 44.95 -26.80
N GLY A 82 29.08 44.64 -25.54
CA GLY A 82 28.99 45.61 -24.43
C GLY A 82 29.12 44.96 -23.03
N THR A 83 29.80 45.61 -22.09
CA THR A 83 30.17 45.07 -20.74
C THR A 83 30.14 46.18 -19.67
N VAL A 84 30.13 45.80 -18.38
CA VAL A 84 30.46 46.58 -17.15
C VAL A 84 29.31 47.35 -16.46
N ALA A 85 29.15 47.47 -15.12
CA ALA A 85 29.48 46.66 -13.90
C ALA A 85 28.80 47.32 -12.63
N PRO A 86 29.30 47.34 -11.35
CA PRO A 86 28.48 46.94 -10.18
C PRO A 86 28.43 47.94 -8.98
N VAL A 87 27.74 47.59 -7.88
CA VAL A 87 27.79 48.28 -6.54
C VAL A 87 27.42 47.30 -5.38
N PRO A 88 27.71 47.59 -4.08
CA PRO A 88 28.22 46.57 -3.13
C PRO A 88 27.61 46.57 -1.69
N GLY A 89 28.12 45.70 -0.78
CA GLY A 89 28.37 46.14 0.62
C GLY A 89 27.87 45.29 1.83
N LEU A 90 28.74 44.39 2.31
CA LEU A 90 28.84 43.71 3.63
C LEU A 90 28.69 44.64 4.89
N PRO A 91 28.41 44.12 6.12
CA PRO A 91 29.41 43.35 6.93
C PRO A 91 28.88 42.19 7.81
N ALA A 92 29.83 41.47 8.43
CA ALA A 92 29.62 40.24 9.20
C ALA A 92 30.18 40.28 10.64
N ALA A 93 29.69 39.37 11.48
CA ALA A 93 30.25 38.89 12.76
C ALA A 93 29.64 37.49 13.05
N GLY A 94 30.19 36.55 13.81
CA GLY A 94 31.49 36.51 14.50
C GLY A 94 31.44 35.65 15.79
N ILE A 95 31.83 34.36 15.69
CA ILE A 95 32.37 33.44 16.73
C ILE A 95 31.72 33.34 18.13
N SER A 96 31.39 32.10 18.55
CA SER A 96 31.88 31.47 19.82
C SER A 96 31.56 29.97 19.93
N GLU A 97 32.49 29.21 20.53
CA GLU A 97 32.33 27.80 20.93
C GLU A 97 31.68 27.63 22.32
N ALA A 98 31.32 26.36 22.61
CA ALA A 98 31.55 25.63 23.87
C ALA A 98 30.34 25.31 24.78
N GLY A 99 30.26 24.05 25.23
CA GLY A 99 29.63 23.70 26.50
C GLY A 99 28.83 22.38 26.58
N ALA A 100 29.49 21.22 26.64
CA ALA A 100 28.91 20.04 27.31
C ALA A 100 28.98 20.24 28.84
N PRO A 101 28.11 19.58 29.65
CA PRO A 101 28.65 18.44 30.43
C PRO A 101 27.64 17.33 30.83
N GLY A 102 28.17 16.10 30.95
CA GLY A 102 28.21 15.44 32.26
C GLY A 102 27.04 14.55 32.73
N ALA A 103 27.15 13.26 32.40
CA ALA A 103 26.70 12.05 33.11
C ALA A 103 26.03 12.13 34.51
N GLY A 104 25.04 11.24 34.74
CA GLY A 104 24.51 10.92 36.08
C GLY A 104 23.71 9.61 36.13
N ALA A 105 24.37 8.49 36.45
CA ALA A 105 23.70 7.20 36.71
C ALA A 105 23.39 6.99 38.20
N SER A 106 22.24 6.37 38.54
CA SER A 106 22.04 5.53 39.74
C SER A 106 20.63 4.93 39.84
N ALA A 107 20.57 3.59 39.90
CA ALA A 107 19.59 2.84 40.69
C ALA A 107 20.37 2.15 41.84
N PRO A 108 19.79 1.91 43.03
CA PRO A 108 19.19 0.59 43.28
C PRO A 108 18.08 0.54 44.37
N GLY A 109 17.40 -0.61 44.53
CA GLY A 109 16.67 -0.90 45.77
C GLY A 109 15.68 -2.07 45.75
N VAL A 110 16.13 -3.26 46.19
CA VAL A 110 15.26 -4.39 46.58
C VAL A 110 15.28 -4.51 48.11
N PRO A 111 14.17 -4.90 48.75
CA PRO A 111 14.29 -5.98 49.75
C PRO A 111 13.16 -7.02 49.70
N ALA A 112 13.50 -8.27 50.04
CA ALA A 112 12.58 -9.39 50.18
C ALA A 112 12.18 -9.66 51.64
N THR A 113 10.99 -10.23 51.87
CA THR A 113 10.50 -11.04 53.03
C THR A 113 8.97 -11.11 52.93
N GLY A 114 8.24 -12.15 53.32
CA GLY A 114 8.55 -13.50 53.80
C GLY A 114 7.23 -14.28 54.04
N ALA A 115 7.24 -15.61 53.95
CA ALA A 115 6.05 -16.46 54.18
C ALA A 115 5.70 -16.56 55.69
N PRO A 116 4.46 -16.93 56.08
CA PRO A 116 4.16 -18.37 56.30
C PRO A 116 2.68 -18.81 56.14
N GLY A 117 2.43 -20.14 56.11
CA GLY A 117 1.19 -20.74 56.64
C GLY A 117 0.43 -21.73 55.75
N VAL A 118 0.50 -23.03 56.07
CA VAL A 118 -0.37 -24.11 55.55
C VAL A 118 -1.45 -24.42 56.61
N PRO A 119 -2.63 -25.01 56.26
CA PRO A 119 -2.78 -26.47 56.39
C PRO A 119 -3.64 -27.15 55.29
N ALA A 120 -3.87 -28.46 55.41
CA ALA A 120 -4.26 -29.40 54.35
C ALA A 120 -5.75 -29.86 54.36
N SER A 121 -6.04 -30.98 53.67
CA SER A 121 -7.35 -31.69 53.44
C SER A 121 -8.15 -31.23 52.19
N ASP A 122 -8.81 -32.06 51.39
CA ASP A 122 -8.99 -33.55 51.33
C ASP A 122 -9.33 -34.00 49.87
N ALA A 123 -9.28 -35.31 49.57
CA ALA A 123 -9.73 -35.92 48.30
C ALA A 123 -11.23 -36.35 48.39
N PRO A 124 -12.01 -36.58 47.28
CA PRO A 124 -11.86 -37.81 46.46
C PRO A 124 -12.37 -37.82 44.97
N GLY A 125 -11.61 -38.48 44.07
CA GLY A 125 -12.03 -39.64 43.23
C GLY A 125 -13.08 -39.62 42.08
N VAL A 126 -12.60 -39.98 40.86
CA VAL A 126 -13.17 -40.97 39.88
C VAL A 126 -14.42 -40.54 39.02
N PRO A 127 -14.65 -41.01 37.75
CA PRO A 127 -13.82 -41.66 36.71
C PRO A 127 -13.82 -40.92 35.33
N ALA A 128 -13.07 -41.47 34.35
CA ALA A 128 -13.13 -41.12 32.91
C ALA A 128 -13.88 -42.18 32.05
N PRO A 129 -14.32 -41.81 30.84
CA PRO A 129 -14.08 -42.59 29.61
C PRO A 129 -13.50 -41.68 28.48
N GLY A 130 -12.93 -42.14 27.38
CA GLY A 130 -12.64 -43.50 26.89
C GLY A 130 -12.39 -43.43 25.38
N ALA A 131 -11.18 -43.75 24.91
CA ALA A 131 -10.78 -43.59 23.51
C ALA A 131 -10.94 -44.89 22.67
N PRO A 132 -11.26 -44.81 21.36
CA PRO A 132 -11.17 -45.94 20.44
C PRO A 132 -9.83 -45.96 19.66
N ALA A 133 -9.28 -47.16 19.46
CA ALA A 133 -8.08 -47.42 18.65
C ALA A 133 -8.43 -47.77 17.18
N PRO A 134 -7.49 -47.64 16.22
CA PRO A 134 -7.77 -47.83 14.80
C PRO A 134 -7.69 -49.30 14.31
N GLY A 135 -8.36 -49.59 13.19
CA GLY A 135 -8.32 -50.87 12.48
C GLY A 135 -7.83 -50.74 11.02
N PRO A 136 -7.45 -51.83 10.32
CA PRO A 136 -6.30 -51.77 9.42
C PRO A 136 -6.50 -52.21 7.95
N THR A 137 -5.55 -51.76 7.12
CA THR A 137 -4.99 -52.41 5.90
C THR A 137 -5.86 -52.76 4.69
N GLY A 138 -5.48 -52.18 3.54
CA GLY A 138 -5.70 -52.72 2.20
C GLY A 138 -4.52 -52.38 1.29
N ARG A 139 -3.88 -53.37 0.67
CA ARG A 139 -2.63 -53.24 -0.11
C ARG A 139 -2.79 -54.04 -1.40
N GLN A 140 -2.32 -53.55 -2.56
CA GLN A 140 -1.62 -54.29 -3.64
C GLN A 140 -1.25 -53.35 -4.83
N PRO A 141 -0.25 -53.69 -5.69
CA PRO A 141 0.57 -52.69 -6.39
C PRO A 141 0.70 -52.86 -7.93
N ILE A 142 1.25 -51.85 -8.62
CA ILE A 142 1.91 -52.00 -9.95
C ILE A 142 3.26 -51.24 -9.97
N ARG A 143 4.17 -51.67 -10.86
CA ARG A 143 5.62 -51.36 -10.94
C ARG A 143 6.00 -49.99 -11.55
N PRO A 144 7.27 -49.55 -11.37
CA PRO A 144 7.88 -48.44 -12.10
C PRO A 144 8.56 -48.88 -13.42
N GLU A 145 8.75 -47.93 -14.34
CA GLU A 145 9.71 -48.06 -15.45
C GLU A 145 10.76 -46.94 -15.41
N ILE A 146 11.94 -47.25 -15.93
CA ILE A 146 13.17 -46.44 -15.91
C ILE A 146 13.64 -46.32 -17.35
N MET A 147 13.86 -45.09 -17.85
CA MET A 147 14.99 -44.74 -18.73
C MET A 147 14.99 -43.25 -19.11
N GLY A 148 16.10 -42.56 -18.87
CA GLY A 148 16.56 -41.48 -19.74
C GLY A 148 17.28 -42.06 -20.98
N PRO A 149 17.74 -41.21 -21.90
CA PRO A 149 19.16 -40.85 -21.80
C PRO A 149 19.52 -39.38 -22.10
N GLU A 150 20.80 -39.12 -21.82
CA GLU A 150 21.68 -37.93 -21.89
C GLU A 150 21.77 -37.14 -23.23
N PRO A 151 22.52 -36.01 -23.26
CA PRO A 151 22.40 -34.93 -24.26
C PRO A 151 23.45 -34.97 -25.40
N GLU A 152 23.36 -34.02 -26.34
CA GLU A 152 24.42 -33.67 -27.30
C GLU A 152 24.68 -32.14 -27.37
N ASP A 153 25.76 -31.76 -28.05
CA ASP A 153 26.66 -30.68 -27.64
C ASP A 153 26.91 -29.60 -28.73
N GLU A 154 27.50 -28.48 -28.29
CA GLU A 154 28.29 -27.45 -29.02
C GLU A 154 28.06 -27.03 -30.51
N ARG A 155 27.93 -25.69 -30.67
CA ARG A 155 28.55 -24.81 -31.71
C ARG A 155 28.19 -24.95 -33.21
N THR A 156 27.82 -23.80 -33.81
CA THR A 156 28.60 -23.13 -34.88
C THR A 156 28.22 -21.64 -34.96
N ALA A 157 29.15 -20.78 -35.37
CA ALA A 157 29.02 -19.32 -35.38
C ALA A 157 28.82 -18.71 -36.78
N ARG A 158 28.31 -17.45 -36.81
CA ARG A 158 28.50 -16.37 -37.81
C ARG A 158 28.66 -16.74 -39.30
N ILE A 159 27.81 -16.16 -40.15
CA ILE A 159 28.19 -15.24 -41.26
C ILE A 159 26.93 -14.55 -41.82
N ALA A 160 27.11 -13.43 -42.53
CA ALA A 160 26.09 -12.44 -42.86
C ALA A 160 25.53 -12.51 -44.30
N ALA A 161 24.56 -11.62 -44.54
CA ALA A 161 24.26 -10.90 -45.79
C ALA A 161 23.18 -11.44 -46.77
N GLU A 162 22.39 -10.45 -47.24
CA GLU A 162 21.65 -10.36 -48.51
C GLU A 162 20.57 -11.42 -48.86
N GLN A 163 19.30 -11.01 -48.88
CA GLN A 163 18.65 -10.44 -50.08
C GLN A 163 17.24 -9.88 -49.79
N ALA A 164 16.89 -8.76 -50.44
CA ALA A 164 15.54 -8.19 -50.47
C ALA A 164 14.66 -8.88 -51.54
N PRO A 165 13.34 -8.59 -51.60
CA PRO A 165 12.90 -7.83 -52.78
C PRO A 165 11.74 -6.83 -52.59
N SER A 166 11.93 -5.65 -53.22
CA SER A 166 10.94 -4.79 -53.91
C SER A 166 9.57 -4.46 -53.29
N GLU A 167 9.42 -3.17 -52.98
CA GLU A 167 8.19 -2.37 -52.89
C GLU A 167 7.45 -2.25 -54.26
N PRO A 168 6.20 -1.75 -54.28
CA PRO A 168 6.01 -0.46 -54.95
C PRO A 168 4.98 0.51 -54.32
N GLU A 169 5.46 1.68 -53.92
CA GLU A 169 5.06 3.01 -54.42
C GLU A 169 3.57 3.43 -54.29
N ARG A 170 3.28 4.28 -53.29
CA ARG A 170 2.18 5.27 -53.39
C ARG A 170 2.47 6.57 -52.64
N ALA A 171 2.44 7.68 -53.36
CA ALA A 171 2.75 9.03 -52.87
C ALA A 171 1.61 9.67 -52.02
N PRO A 172 1.93 10.61 -51.11
CA PRO A 172 0.98 11.19 -50.16
C PRO A 172 0.12 12.32 -50.75
N ARG A 173 -1.00 12.64 -50.08
CA ARG A 173 -1.83 13.82 -50.34
C ARG A 173 -2.04 14.65 -49.08
N THR A 174 -1.63 15.92 -49.15
CA THR A 174 -1.96 16.98 -48.19
C THR A 174 -2.93 17.97 -48.85
N PRO A 175 -3.86 18.57 -48.10
CA PRO A 175 -4.39 19.88 -48.47
C PRO A 175 -4.27 20.93 -47.35
N ALA A 176 -4.08 22.17 -47.81
CA ALA A 176 -3.73 23.38 -47.09
C ALA A 176 -4.68 23.86 -45.98
N ILE A 177 -4.08 24.56 -45.01
CA ILE A 177 -4.74 25.48 -44.07
C ILE A 177 -5.06 26.81 -44.77
N LEU A 178 -6.20 27.44 -44.44
CA LEU A 178 -6.50 28.83 -44.80
C LEU A 178 -7.11 29.60 -43.61
N ARG A 179 -6.41 30.64 -43.13
CA ARG A 179 -6.93 31.65 -42.19
C ARG A 179 -7.52 32.83 -42.97
N ARG A 180 -8.56 33.48 -42.41
CA ARG A 180 -8.75 34.94 -42.53
C ARG A 180 -9.36 35.55 -41.27
N ARG A 181 -9.43 36.87 -41.22
CA ARG A 181 -9.32 37.72 -40.02
C ARG A 181 -10.36 38.84 -39.99
N ASP A 182 -10.65 39.31 -38.77
CA ASP A 182 -11.11 40.65 -38.35
C ASP A 182 -12.43 41.25 -38.89
N THR A 183 -13.28 41.73 -37.97
CA THR A 183 -13.51 43.17 -37.71
C THR A 183 -14.13 43.37 -36.32
N GLY A 184 -13.89 44.50 -35.65
CA GLY A 184 -14.46 44.84 -34.33
C GLY A 184 -15.27 46.16 -34.33
N GLY A 185 -15.86 46.52 -33.17
CA GLY A 185 -16.60 47.78 -32.98
C GLY A 185 -17.11 48.00 -31.54
N GLU A 186 -16.64 49.08 -30.90
CA GLU A 186 -17.02 49.64 -29.57
C GLU A 186 -18.45 50.27 -29.51
N PRO A 187 -18.91 50.94 -28.42
CA PRO A 187 -19.09 50.46 -27.04
C PRO A 187 -20.45 50.90 -26.43
N ILE A 188 -21.02 50.19 -25.44
CA ILE A 188 -22.21 50.68 -24.67
C ILE A 188 -22.03 50.50 -23.15
N ARG A 189 -22.60 51.44 -22.39
CA ARG A 189 -22.37 51.71 -20.96
C ARG A 189 -22.92 50.63 -19.99
N PRO A 190 -22.35 50.50 -18.78
CA PRO A 190 -22.95 49.75 -17.69
C PRO A 190 -23.87 50.65 -16.83
N GLU A 191 -25.16 50.29 -16.71
CA GLU A 191 -26.03 50.76 -15.62
C GLU A 191 -27.31 49.90 -15.54
N LEU A 192 -27.30 48.86 -14.69
CA LEU A 192 -28.40 48.43 -13.79
C LEU A 192 -28.11 47.02 -13.22
N MET A 193 -27.98 46.95 -11.89
CA MET A 193 -28.13 45.70 -11.14
C MET A 193 -29.61 45.29 -11.09
N GLY A 194 -29.90 44.00 -10.89
CA GLY A 194 -31.21 43.60 -10.37
C GLY A 194 -31.56 42.11 -10.50
N GLN A 195 -31.40 41.39 -9.39
CA GLN A 195 -32.11 40.15 -9.00
C GLN A 195 -31.79 38.82 -9.74
N GLU A 196 -31.11 37.97 -8.97
CA GLU A 196 -31.56 36.62 -8.58
C GLU A 196 -31.72 35.56 -9.69
N ASP A 197 -30.68 34.74 -9.83
CA ASP A 197 -30.72 33.44 -10.53
C ASP A 197 -30.60 32.30 -9.50
N GLU A 198 -31.71 32.02 -8.81
CA GLU A 198 -31.81 30.94 -7.80
C GLU A 198 -32.42 29.67 -8.41
N SER A 199 -32.09 29.38 -9.69
CA SER A 199 -32.80 28.36 -10.48
C SER A 199 -31.92 27.24 -11.07
N LEU A 200 -30.62 27.21 -10.78
CA LEU A 200 -29.64 26.29 -11.39
C LEU A 200 -29.05 25.22 -10.45
N LEU A 201 -29.52 25.10 -9.19
CA LEU A 201 -29.01 24.13 -8.21
C LEU A 201 -29.86 22.84 -8.05
N GLN A 202 -30.87 22.62 -8.88
CA GLN A 202 -31.72 21.41 -8.83
C GLN A 202 -31.94 20.78 -10.22
N ALA A 203 -30.87 20.18 -10.74
CA ALA A 203 -30.92 19.26 -11.88
C ALA A 203 -29.88 18.14 -11.73
N ALA A 204 -29.98 17.36 -10.65
CA ALA A 204 -29.34 16.05 -10.63
C ALA A 204 -29.97 15.18 -11.74
N PRO A 205 -29.18 14.51 -12.61
CA PRO A 205 -29.74 13.53 -13.53
C PRO A 205 -30.39 12.39 -12.73
N ALA A 206 -31.46 11.82 -13.26
CA ALA A 206 -32.15 10.72 -12.61
C ALA A 206 -31.19 9.53 -12.46
N SER A 207 -30.75 9.27 -11.23
CA SER A 207 -30.00 8.06 -10.89
C SER A 207 -30.86 6.83 -11.19
N ASP A 208 -30.20 5.74 -11.56
CA ASP A 208 -30.86 4.44 -11.66
C ASP A 208 -31.60 4.15 -10.34
N PRO A 209 -32.93 3.89 -10.37
CA PRO A 209 -33.68 3.57 -9.16
C PRO A 209 -33.11 2.36 -8.40
N GLN A 210 -32.41 1.43 -9.06
CA GLN A 210 -31.70 0.34 -8.39
C GLN A 210 -30.51 0.86 -7.58
N ARG A 211 -29.73 1.80 -8.12
CA ARG A 211 -28.58 2.40 -7.42
C ARG A 211 -29.01 3.27 -6.25
N ALA A 212 -30.08 4.05 -6.42
CA ALA A 212 -30.70 4.78 -5.30
C ALA A 212 -31.23 3.82 -4.21
N ALA A 213 -31.78 2.67 -4.61
CA ALA A 213 -32.23 1.63 -3.68
C ALA A 213 -31.08 0.96 -2.92
N VAL A 214 -29.91 0.73 -3.54
CA VAL A 214 -28.73 0.16 -2.84
C VAL A 214 -28.25 1.09 -1.72
N TYR A 215 -28.04 2.38 -2.00
CA TYR A 215 -27.62 3.33 -0.95
C TYR A 215 -28.71 3.54 0.11
N ALA A 216 -29.99 3.58 -0.28
CA ALA A 216 -31.09 3.69 0.67
C ALA A 216 -31.24 2.43 1.54
N ALA A 217 -31.03 1.23 0.98
CA ALA A 217 -31.06 -0.03 1.73
C ALA A 217 -29.86 -0.18 2.67
N ALA A 218 -28.66 0.24 2.26
CA ALA A 218 -27.49 0.31 3.13
C ALA A 218 -27.73 1.27 4.31
N ALA A 219 -28.25 2.48 4.05
CA ALA A 219 -28.61 3.43 5.10
C ALA A 219 -29.72 2.91 6.03
N ALA A 220 -30.72 2.21 5.49
CA ALA A 220 -31.79 1.57 6.28
C ALA A 220 -31.27 0.40 7.13
N ALA A 221 -30.36 -0.42 6.60
CA ALA A 221 -29.71 -1.50 7.32
C ALA A 221 -28.84 -0.97 8.48
N ALA A 222 -28.05 0.08 8.24
CA ALA A 222 -27.29 0.78 9.27
C ALA A 222 -28.20 1.33 10.38
N ALA A 223 -29.31 1.98 10.01
CA ALA A 223 -30.29 2.48 10.98
C ALA A 223 -30.94 1.34 11.80
N ALA A 224 -31.26 0.20 11.17
CA ALA A 224 -31.83 -0.97 11.82
C ALA A 224 -30.84 -1.66 12.78
N ALA A 225 -29.55 -1.73 12.42
CA ALA A 225 -28.49 -2.24 13.28
C ALA A 225 -28.31 -1.37 14.52
N ALA A 226 -28.25 -0.04 14.35
CA ALA A 226 -28.17 0.92 15.45
C ALA A 226 -29.40 0.84 16.39
N GLU A 227 -30.60 0.62 15.85
CA GLU A 227 -31.82 0.44 16.67
C GLU A 227 -31.85 -0.91 17.41
N ALA A 228 -31.26 -1.97 16.83
CA ALA A 228 -31.13 -3.27 17.48
C ALA A 228 -30.19 -3.23 18.69
N ASP A 229 -29.08 -2.51 18.60
CA ASP A 229 -28.08 -2.41 19.68
C ASP A 229 -28.49 -1.41 20.77
N ALA A 230 -29.35 -0.43 20.44
CA ALA A 230 -30.01 0.45 21.41
C ALA A 230 -31.00 -0.27 22.35
N ALA A 231 -31.30 -1.56 22.14
CA ALA A 231 -32.26 -2.32 22.94
C ALA A 231 -31.72 -2.64 24.36
N PRO A 232 -32.31 -2.09 25.45
CA PRO A 232 -31.73 -2.19 26.79
C PRO A 232 -31.95 -3.58 27.42
N GLY A 233 -31.04 -4.52 27.17
CA GLY A 233 -31.16 -5.88 27.71
C GLY A 233 -29.88 -6.71 27.91
N ARG A 234 -28.86 -6.58 27.05
CA ARG A 234 -27.70 -7.50 27.05
C ARG A 234 -26.45 -6.92 27.71
N ARG A 235 -26.43 -6.89 29.05
CA ARG A 235 -25.16 -6.72 29.79
C ARG A 235 -24.37 -8.03 29.78
N HIS A 236 -23.42 -8.15 28.85
CA HIS A 236 -22.36 -9.15 28.99
C HIS A 236 -21.48 -8.84 30.23
N PRO A 237 -21.10 -9.84 31.03
CA PRO A 237 -20.27 -9.62 32.20
C PRO A 237 -18.82 -9.33 31.80
N ALA A 238 -18.24 -8.27 32.37
CA ALA A 238 -16.86 -7.87 32.13
C ALA A 238 -15.85 -9.01 32.42
N PRO A 239 -14.87 -9.26 31.55
CA PRO A 239 -13.85 -10.27 31.78
C PRO A 239 -12.89 -9.83 32.90
N GLY A 240 -12.84 -10.59 33.99
CA GLY A 240 -11.86 -10.37 35.06
C GLY A 240 -10.43 -10.69 34.61
N PRO A 241 -9.41 -10.05 35.22
CA PRO A 241 -8.01 -10.16 34.76
C PRO A 241 -7.48 -11.59 34.91
N ARG A 242 -7.13 -12.23 33.79
CA ARG A 242 -6.41 -13.50 33.78
C ARG A 242 -4.94 -13.25 34.08
N ARG A 243 -4.40 -13.93 35.09
CA ARG A 243 -2.96 -13.96 35.36
C ARG A 243 -2.26 -14.86 34.35
N SER A 244 -1.21 -14.34 33.72
CA SER A 244 -0.30 -15.16 32.90
C SER A 244 0.43 -16.19 33.79
N SER A 245 0.55 -17.42 33.28
CA SER A 245 1.24 -18.53 33.94
C SER A 245 2.55 -18.79 33.21
N ALA A 246 3.63 -18.15 33.65
CA ALA A 246 4.98 -18.49 33.20
C ALA A 246 5.35 -19.92 33.64
N ALA A 247 5.70 -20.78 32.69
CA ALA A 247 6.40 -22.02 32.97
C ALA A 247 7.90 -21.73 33.13
N GLN A 248 8.54 -22.36 34.10
CA GLN A 248 9.99 -22.21 34.34
C GLN A 248 10.62 -23.58 34.60
N ASP A 249 11.86 -23.74 34.13
CA ASP A 249 12.64 -24.98 34.19
C ASP A 249 12.86 -25.57 35.58
N ALA A 250 13.13 -26.88 35.61
CA ALA A 250 13.75 -27.54 36.75
C ALA A 250 14.76 -28.61 36.32
N ALA A 251 16.05 -28.29 36.42
CA ALA A 251 17.14 -29.27 36.36
C ALA A 251 17.35 -29.95 37.74
N PRO A 252 17.75 -31.24 37.79
CA PRO A 252 18.13 -31.92 39.03
C PRO A 252 19.64 -31.84 39.34
N ALA A 253 19.97 -31.97 40.62
CA ALA A 253 21.30 -31.63 41.17
C ALA A 253 22.30 -32.79 41.30
N VAL A 254 23.57 -32.41 41.49
CA VAL A 254 24.77 -33.24 41.75
C VAL A 254 24.81 -33.81 43.17
N PRO A 255 25.40 -35.01 43.37
CA PRO A 255 26.06 -35.37 44.62
C PRO A 255 27.56 -35.73 44.44
N THR A 256 28.39 -35.32 45.40
CA THR A 256 29.86 -35.53 45.46
C THR A 256 30.24 -36.51 46.60
N PRO A 257 31.52 -36.89 46.85
CA PRO A 257 31.89 -38.32 46.83
C PRO A 257 32.30 -38.90 48.19
N THR A 258 32.48 -40.23 48.26
CA THR A 258 33.33 -40.87 49.29
C THR A 258 33.87 -42.23 48.85
N THR A 259 35.14 -42.51 49.13
CA THR A 259 35.85 -43.81 48.93
C THR A 259 35.73 -44.68 50.20
N PRO A 260 35.88 -46.03 50.13
CA PRO A 260 37.22 -46.63 50.31
C PRO A 260 37.52 -48.04 49.70
N VAL A 261 38.80 -48.24 49.34
CA VAL A 261 39.69 -49.42 49.50
C VAL A 261 39.14 -50.87 49.56
N SER A 262 39.57 -51.69 48.59
CA SER A 262 40.07 -53.10 48.73
C SER A 262 40.42 -53.64 47.32
N ARG A 263 41.18 -54.70 47.04
CA ARG A 263 42.28 -55.51 47.62
C ARG A 263 42.49 -56.63 46.56
N LEU A 264 43.72 -57.10 46.33
CA LEU A 264 44.11 -58.01 45.22
C LEU A 264 43.88 -59.52 45.45
N GLU A 265 44.10 -60.30 44.37
CA GLU A 265 44.38 -61.75 44.27
C GLU A 265 43.21 -62.77 44.20
N PRO A 266 43.40 -63.99 43.60
CA PRO A 266 44.31 -64.39 42.51
C PRO A 266 43.67 -65.31 41.42
N ILE A 267 44.37 -65.60 40.32
CA ILE A 267 44.08 -66.71 39.37
C ILE A 267 45.38 -67.47 39.04
N PRO A 268 45.40 -68.82 38.85
CA PRO A 268 46.61 -69.64 38.97
C PRO A 268 47.43 -69.90 37.68
N TRP A 269 48.72 -70.18 37.93
CA TRP A 269 49.74 -70.98 37.21
C TRP A 269 49.25 -72.41 36.84
N GLU A 270 49.78 -73.23 35.91
CA GLU A 270 50.85 -73.20 34.86
C GLU A 270 50.71 -74.54 34.03
N PRO A 271 51.70 -75.16 33.30
CA PRO A 271 53.05 -74.75 32.88
C PRO A 271 53.49 -75.02 31.41
N ALA A 272 54.69 -74.48 31.11
CA ALA A 272 55.78 -75.05 30.28
C ALA A 272 55.64 -75.24 28.75
N ALA A 273 56.45 -74.44 28.02
CA ALA A 273 57.50 -74.98 27.14
C ALA A 273 58.70 -74.01 27.03
N ALA A 274 59.90 -74.54 27.20
CA ALA A 274 61.23 -73.93 26.97
C ALA A 274 62.14 -75.07 26.45
N PRO A 275 63.31 -74.83 25.79
CA PRO A 275 64.18 -73.65 25.94
C PRO A 275 64.87 -73.14 24.65
N GLU A 276 65.88 -72.25 24.83
CA GLU A 276 67.00 -71.92 23.90
C GLU A 276 66.66 -71.20 22.56
N SER A 277 67.52 -70.34 21.99
CA SER A 277 68.73 -69.64 22.46
C SER A 277 69.02 -68.39 21.60
N ASP A 278 69.75 -67.42 22.18
CA ASP A 278 70.50 -66.28 21.61
C ASP A 278 70.13 -65.54 20.28
N GLY A 279 70.23 -64.20 20.37
CA GLY A 279 70.83 -63.40 19.29
C GLY A 279 69.93 -62.48 18.45
N SER A 280 69.72 -61.22 18.91
CA SER A 280 69.81 -59.99 18.06
C SER A 280 69.24 -58.72 18.73
N ALA A 281 69.81 -58.32 19.87
CA ALA A 281 69.51 -57.05 20.53
C ALA A 281 70.07 -55.82 19.78
N TYR A 282 69.63 -55.58 18.53
CA TYR A 282 69.88 -54.30 17.83
C TYR A 282 68.81 -53.90 16.78
N ARG A 283 68.01 -54.84 16.24
CA ARG A 283 67.03 -54.50 15.17
C ARG A 283 65.64 -54.03 15.64
N ARG A 284 65.19 -54.36 16.87
CA ARG A 284 63.84 -53.95 17.34
C ARG A 284 63.67 -52.46 17.63
N ARG A 285 64.71 -51.73 18.06
CA ARG A 285 64.61 -50.28 18.30
C ARG A 285 64.32 -49.52 16.99
N ARG A 286 64.99 -49.89 15.89
CA ARG A 286 64.81 -49.22 14.59
C ARG A 286 63.38 -49.41 14.04
N LEU A 287 62.78 -50.59 14.21
CA LEU A 287 61.40 -50.83 13.80
C LEU A 287 60.40 -50.04 14.66
N LEU A 288 60.63 -49.95 15.98
CA LEU A 288 59.80 -49.14 16.87
C LEU A 288 59.86 -47.65 16.49
N TYR A 289 61.05 -47.11 16.21
CA TYR A 289 61.21 -45.71 15.75
C TYR A 289 60.57 -45.46 14.38
N ILE A 290 60.60 -46.43 13.45
CA ILE A 290 59.93 -46.30 12.16
C ILE A 290 58.40 -46.26 12.33
N VAL A 291 57.83 -47.12 13.18
CA VAL A 291 56.38 -47.10 13.47
C VAL A 291 55.99 -45.81 14.20
N LEU A 292 56.78 -45.37 15.19
CA LEU A 292 56.51 -44.13 15.92
C LEU A 292 56.63 -42.89 15.03
N ALA A 293 57.61 -42.87 14.11
CA ALA A 293 57.75 -41.81 13.11
C ALA A 293 56.62 -41.83 12.07
N ALA A 294 56.14 -43.01 11.66
CA ALA A 294 54.99 -43.14 10.78
C ALA A 294 53.69 -42.66 11.46
N VAL A 295 53.47 -43.03 12.73
CA VAL A 295 52.32 -42.53 13.52
C VAL A 295 52.43 -41.03 13.76
N ALA A 296 53.62 -40.50 14.08
CA ALA A 296 53.83 -39.05 14.20
C ALA A 296 53.64 -38.30 12.88
N ALA A 297 54.07 -38.87 11.74
CA ALA A 297 53.82 -38.30 10.42
C ALA A 297 52.32 -38.32 10.07
N VAL A 298 51.61 -39.43 10.35
CA VAL A 298 50.15 -39.50 10.16
C VAL A 298 49.41 -38.55 11.09
N LEU A 299 49.86 -38.34 12.34
CA LEU A 299 49.28 -37.34 13.25
C LEU A 299 49.63 -35.90 12.86
N LEU A 300 50.78 -35.64 12.25
CA LEU A 300 51.12 -34.33 11.68
C LEU A 300 50.34 -34.03 10.39
N ILE A 301 50.08 -35.05 9.57
CA ILE A 301 49.24 -34.92 8.36
C ILE A 301 47.77 -34.77 8.77
N ALA A 302 47.25 -35.62 9.67
CA ALA A 302 45.89 -35.51 10.17
C ALA A 302 45.65 -34.23 10.97
N GLY A 303 46.60 -33.82 11.82
CA GLY A 303 46.57 -32.55 12.54
C GLY A 303 46.73 -31.34 11.63
N GLY A 304 47.53 -31.45 10.56
CA GLY A 304 47.64 -30.42 9.52
C GLY A 304 46.36 -30.27 8.69
N VAL A 305 45.70 -31.38 8.36
CA VAL A 305 44.38 -31.38 7.70
C VAL A 305 43.29 -30.84 8.62
N PHE A 306 43.31 -31.17 9.92
CA PHE A 306 42.39 -30.56 10.89
C PHE A 306 42.63 -29.05 11.04
N ALA A 307 43.89 -28.61 11.14
CA ALA A 307 44.23 -27.20 11.27
C ALA A 307 43.86 -26.36 10.03
N PHE A 308 43.88 -26.95 8.82
CA PHE A 308 43.54 -26.26 7.58
C PHE A 308 42.03 -25.99 7.41
N VAL A 309 41.18 -26.74 8.12
CA VAL A 309 39.72 -26.50 8.13
C VAL A 309 39.36 -25.37 9.10
N PHE A 310 40.08 -25.24 10.22
CA PHE A 310 39.89 -24.16 11.21
C PHE A 310 40.60 -22.84 10.84
N SER A 311 41.23 -22.74 9.67
CA SER A 311 41.90 -21.51 9.19
C SER A 311 41.20 -20.83 8.01
N GLN A 312 39.95 -21.20 7.70
CA GLN A 312 39.15 -20.43 6.75
C GLN A 312 38.61 -19.19 7.47
N SER A 313 38.81 -18.01 6.90
CA SER A 313 38.15 -16.79 7.38
C SER A 313 36.65 -16.88 7.09
N LEU A 314 35.86 -16.19 7.92
CA LEU A 314 34.48 -15.87 7.55
C LEU A 314 34.49 -15.09 6.24
N ARG A 315 33.61 -15.46 5.32
CA ARG A 315 33.43 -14.80 4.03
C ARG A 315 32.02 -15.04 3.51
N VAL A 316 31.55 -14.06 2.73
CA VAL A 316 30.36 -14.18 1.89
C VAL A 316 30.61 -15.23 0.79
N LEU A 317 29.65 -16.12 0.60
CA LEU A 317 29.54 -17.07 -0.51
C LEU A 317 28.64 -16.52 -1.63
N GLY A 318 27.59 -15.81 -1.26
CA GLY A 318 26.64 -15.17 -2.16
C GLY A 318 25.88 -14.05 -1.45
N VAL A 319 25.31 -13.14 -2.23
CA VAL A 319 24.33 -12.16 -1.77
C VAL A 319 23.14 -12.27 -2.70
N ASP A 320 21.94 -12.37 -2.14
CA ASP A 320 20.68 -12.38 -2.86
C ASP A 320 19.83 -11.18 -2.45
N VAL A 321 19.27 -10.49 -3.43
CA VAL A 321 18.35 -9.36 -3.28
C VAL A 321 17.58 -9.19 -4.59
N ASP A 322 16.33 -8.77 -4.51
CA ASP A 322 15.50 -8.40 -5.66
C ASP A 322 15.29 -6.87 -5.67
N PRO A 323 16.08 -6.09 -6.42
CA PRO A 323 15.95 -4.64 -6.46
C PRO A 323 14.69 -4.17 -7.18
N GLU A 324 14.08 -4.99 -8.05
CA GLU A 324 12.80 -4.65 -8.70
C GLU A 324 11.67 -4.69 -7.66
N ARG A 325 11.59 -5.79 -6.88
CA ARG A 325 10.59 -5.89 -5.80
C ARG A 325 10.83 -4.88 -4.68
N ALA A 326 12.08 -4.53 -4.40
CA ALA A 326 12.44 -3.59 -3.34
C ALA A 326 11.87 -2.17 -3.55
N VAL A 327 11.69 -1.71 -4.79
CA VAL A 327 11.09 -0.40 -5.10
C VAL A 327 9.56 -0.43 -5.03
N GLU A 328 8.96 -1.59 -5.34
CA GLU A 328 7.51 -1.70 -5.48
C GLU A 328 6.79 -2.08 -4.19
N ALA A 329 7.48 -2.76 -3.25
CA ALA A 329 6.87 -3.20 -2.01
C ALA A 329 7.84 -3.17 -0.82
N PRO A 330 7.37 -2.75 0.38
CA PRO A 330 8.10 -2.93 1.62
C PRO A 330 8.31 -4.42 1.92
N GLY A 331 9.30 -4.72 2.77
CA GLY A 331 9.49 -6.10 3.23
C GLY A 331 10.35 -6.97 2.32
N THR A 332 11.07 -6.40 1.37
CA THR A 332 12.09 -7.13 0.61
C THR A 332 13.29 -7.44 1.51
N THR A 333 13.86 -8.65 1.37
CA THR A 333 14.97 -9.13 2.21
C THR A 333 16.24 -9.29 1.38
N LEU A 334 17.31 -8.63 1.79
CA LEU A 334 18.67 -8.90 1.32
C LEU A 334 19.28 -10.02 2.17
N THR A 335 19.81 -11.05 1.54
CA THR A 335 20.39 -12.22 2.23
C THR A 335 21.88 -12.34 1.93
N PHE A 336 22.71 -12.34 2.97
CA PHE A 336 24.12 -12.76 2.88
C PHE A 336 24.24 -14.25 3.22
N ASP A 337 24.67 -15.07 2.27
CA ASP A 337 25.10 -16.44 2.54
C ASP A 337 26.58 -16.48 2.88
N THR A 338 26.97 -17.19 3.93
CA THR A 338 28.36 -17.26 4.38
C THR A 338 28.88 -18.70 4.51
N ASN A 339 30.20 -18.86 4.69
CA ASN A 339 30.84 -20.18 4.72
C ASN A 339 30.86 -20.86 6.11
N HIS A 340 30.20 -20.26 7.10
CA HIS A 340 30.08 -20.76 8.48
C HIS A 340 28.69 -20.39 9.00
N ASP A 341 28.15 -21.16 9.95
CA ASP A 341 27.01 -20.69 10.75
C ASP A 341 27.42 -19.40 11.46
N LEU A 342 26.51 -18.42 11.52
CA LEU A 342 26.73 -17.11 12.12
C LEU A 342 26.32 -17.11 13.60
N ALA A 343 26.94 -16.21 14.36
CA ALA A 343 26.40 -15.77 15.64
C ALA A 343 25.22 -14.80 15.40
N ALA A 344 24.43 -14.51 16.44
CA ALA A 344 23.43 -13.46 16.36
C ALA A 344 24.09 -12.12 16.00
N VAL A 345 23.56 -11.44 15.00
CA VAL A 345 23.95 -10.10 14.56
C VAL A 345 22.95 -9.11 15.15
N ASP A 346 23.44 -8.08 15.84
CA ASP A 346 22.60 -6.99 16.33
C ASP A 346 22.35 -5.96 15.22
N ALA A 347 21.19 -5.30 15.21
CA ALA A 347 20.88 -4.26 14.22
C ALA A 347 21.90 -3.09 14.25
N SER A 348 22.53 -2.81 15.39
CA SER A 348 23.60 -1.80 15.51
C SER A 348 24.91 -2.18 14.82
N GLN A 349 25.09 -3.43 14.38
CA GLN A 349 26.21 -3.86 13.54
C GLN A 349 25.95 -3.61 12.05
N VAL A 350 24.70 -3.32 11.67
CA VAL A 350 24.29 -3.17 10.28
C VAL A 350 24.13 -1.68 9.95
N SER A 351 24.75 -1.25 8.86
CA SER A 351 24.52 0.08 8.27
C SER A 351 24.02 -0.07 6.83
N VAL A 352 23.02 0.74 6.49
CA VAL A 352 22.48 0.88 5.13
C VAL A 352 22.64 2.35 4.75
N GLU A 353 23.23 2.62 3.58
CA GLU A 353 23.40 3.96 3.03
C GLU A 353 22.88 3.98 1.58
N PRO A 354 21.89 4.83 1.21
CA PRO A 354 21.12 5.73 2.07
C PRO A 354 20.39 5.02 3.22
N ALA A 355 20.16 5.75 4.31
CA ALA A 355 19.53 5.19 5.52
C ALA A 355 18.06 4.88 5.26
N VAL A 356 17.68 3.63 5.53
CA VAL A 356 16.30 3.11 5.49
C VAL A 356 16.10 2.16 6.68
N PRO A 357 14.89 2.04 7.23
CA PRO A 357 14.63 1.15 8.35
C PRO A 357 14.61 -0.32 7.91
N PHE A 358 15.15 -1.19 8.78
CA PHE A 358 15.27 -2.62 8.53
C PHE A 358 15.16 -3.45 9.81
N THR A 359 14.97 -4.74 9.62
CA THR A 359 15.06 -5.77 10.66
C THR A 359 16.09 -6.82 10.27
N VAL A 360 16.68 -7.51 11.25
CA VAL A 360 17.78 -8.46 11.06
C VAL A 360 17.39 -9.83 11.62
N GLU A 361 17.61 -10.88 10.83
CA GLU A 361 17.41 -12.27 11.22
C GLU A 361 18.60 -13.13 10.77
N VAL A 362 19.01 -14.10 11.60
CA VAL A 362 20.09 -15.05 11.29
C VAL A 362 19.55 -16.46 11.36
N ASP A 363 19.66 -17.21 10.25
CA ASP A 363 19.37 -18.65 10.20
C ASP A 363 20.59 -19.41 9.68
N GLY A 364 21.21 -20.20 10.56
CA GLY A 364 22.42 -20.96 10.25
C GLY A 364 23.53 -20.08 9.68
N SER A 365 23.92 -20.33 8.43
CA SER A 365 24.97 -19.60 7.70
C SER A 365 24.50 -18.36 6.95
N SER A 366 23.22 -18.02 7.03
CA SER A 366 22.57 -16.96 6.26
C SER A 366 22.08 -15.83 7.16
N LEU A 367 22.32 -14.59 6.74
CA LEU A 367 21.91 -13.36 7.42
C LEU A 367 20.93 -12.61 6.53
N GLY A 368 19.67 -12.52 6.96
CA GLY A 368 18.63 -11.74 6.31
C GLY A 368 18.53 -10.32 6.90
N ILE A 369 18.56 -9.32 6.03
CA ILE A 369 18.29 -7.91 6.35
C ILE A 369 17.02 -7.54 5.58
N ARG A 370 15.91 -7.40 6.30
CA ARG A 370 14.58 -7.12 5.73
C ARG A 370 14.29 -5.63 5.87
N PHE A 371 14.23 -4.92 4.76
CA PHE A 371 13.79 -3.52 4.72
C PHE A 371 12.31 -3.44 5.11
N THR A 372 11.93 -2.53 6.01
CA THR A 372 10.53 -2.39 6.46
C THR A 372 9.70 -1.46 5.58
N GLU A 373 10.37 -0.71 4.72
CA GLU A 373 9.81 0.22 3.73
C GLU A 373 10.25 -0.19 2.32
N ALA A 374 9.60 0.36 1.29
CA ALA A 374 10.09 0.23 -0.08
C ALA A 374 11.25 1.21 -0.30
N LEU A 375 12.21 0.81 -1.11
CA LEU A 375 13.41 1.58 -1.40
C LEU A 375 13.19 2.62 -2.50
N ASP A 376 13.93 3.72 -2.42
CA ASP A 376 14.02 4.71 -3.51
C ASP A 376 14.41 4.09 -4.83
N ASP A 377 13.91 4.66 -5.93
CA ASP A 377 14.27 4.26 -7.29
C ASP A 377 15.64 4.85 -7.70
N THR A 378 16.28 4.23 -8.71
CA THR A 378 17.54 4.69 -9.33
C THR A 378 18.67 4.97 -8.31
N THR A 379 18.66 4.30 -7.16
CA THR A 379 19.50 4.61 -6.00
C THR A 379 20.50 3.48 -5.73
N GLU A 380 21.76 3.84 -5.50
CA GLU A 380 22.81 2.89 -5.10
C GLU A 380 22.79 2.73 -3.58
N PHE A 381 22.48 1.53 -3.11
CA PHE A 381 22.48 1.16 -1.70
C PHE A 381 23.75 0.38 -1.36
N THR A 382 24.46 0.83 -0.32
CA THR A 382 25.54 0.09 0.33
C THR A 382 25.03 -0.50 1.64
N VAL A 383 25.15 -1.81 1.82
CA VAL A 383 24.84 -2.49 3.08
C VAL A 383 26.11 -3.08 3.65
N THR A 384 26.46 -2.70 4.88
CA THR A 384 27.63 -3.20 5.62
C THR A 384 27.20 -3.80 6.96
N VAL A 385 27.85 -4.91 7.33
CA VAL A 385 27.69 -5.61 8.60
C VAL A 385 29.07 -5.68 9.25
N GLU A 386 29.31 -4.86 10.27
CA GLU A 386 30.60 -4.77 10.97
C GLU A 386 30.77 -5.91 11.98
N ASP A 387 31.99 -6.45 12.08
CA ASP A 387 32.37 -7.47 13.08
C ASP A 387 31.45 -8.72 13.09
N ALA A 388 30.88 -9.11 11.94
CA ALA A 388 30.07 -10.33 11.84
C ALA A 388 30.92 -11.56 12.25
N ALA A 389 30.35 -12.42 13.08
CA ALA A 389 31.07 -13.53 13.72
C ALA A 389 30.49 -14.88 13.35
N ALA A 390 31.34 -15.88 13.13
CA ALA A 390 30.92 -17.28 13.09
C ALA A 390 30.39 -17.74 14.46
N GLN A 391 29.49 -18.71 14.48
CA GLN A 391 28.92 -19.31 15.68
C GLN A 391 30.05 -19.88 16.56
N GLY A 392 30.19 -19.32 17.78
CA GLY A 392 31.34 -19.54 18.66
C GLY A 392 32.28 -18.34 18.80
N GLY A 393 32.03 -17.25 18.06
CA GLY A 393 32.70 -15.94 18.22
C GLY A 393 33.99 -15.75 17.43
N SER A 394 34.40 -16.72 16.61
CA SER A 394 35.56 -16.61 15.72
C SER A 394 35.51 -17.69 14.63
N PRO A 395 35.90 -17.41 13.36
CA PRO A 395 36.41 -16.14 12.82
C PRO A 395 35.37 -15.00 12.80
N THR A 396 35.85 -13.76 12.72
CA THR A 396 35.04 -12.57 12.40
C THR A 396 35.45 -11.98 11.05
N ALA A 397 34.54 -11.26 10.40
CA ALA A 397 34.79 -10.46 9.19
C ALA A 397 33.66 -9.43 9.00
N ASP A 398 33.97 -8.33 8.33
CA ASP A 398 32.93 -7.41 7.85
C ASP A 398 32.29 -7.98 6.57
N LEU A 399 30.97 -7.86 6.46
CA LEU A 399 30.22 -8.26 5.25
C LEU A 399 29.70 -6.99 4.57
N THR A 400 30.06 -6.77 3.30
CA THR A 400 29.60 -5.59 2.55
C THR A 400 29.05 -6.01 1.19
N THR A 401 27.98 -5.36 0.76
CA THR A 401 27.44 -5.46 -0.59
C THR A 401 26.94 -4.10 -1.07
N ILE A 402 26.84 -3.96 -2.40
CA ILE A 402 26.29 -2.78 -3.08
C ILE A 402 25.32 -3.28 -4.13
N PHE A 403 24.12 -2.70 -4.19
CA PHE A 403 23.15 -2.93 -5.26
C PHE A 403 22.52 -1.60 -5.69
N THR A 404 21.88 -1.58 -6.85
CA THR A 404 21.21 -0.38 -7.38
C THR A 404 19.77 -0.73 -7.69
N THR A 405 18.83 0.09 -7.22
CA THR A 405 17.42 -0.04 -7.57
C THR A 405 17.17 0.43 -9.01
N PRO A 406 16.20 -0.18 -9.73
CA PRO A 406 15.78 0.26 -11.05
C PRO A 406 14.98 1.56 -10.95
N LYS A 407 14.55 2.07 -12.11
CA LYS A 407 13.52 3.12 -12.17
C LYS A 407 12.14 2.56 -11.83
N SER A 408 11.32 3.36 -11.16
CA SER A 408 9.93 3.05 -10.87
C SER A 408 9.12 2.82 -12.15
N GLN A 409 8.19 1.88 -12.07
CA GLN A 409 7.14 1.67 -13.06
C GLN A 409 5.79 1.83 -12.37
N ILE A 410 4.81 2.31 -13.13
CA ILE A 410 3.43 2.48 -12.69
C ILE A 410 2.49 1.74 -13.64
N PHE A 411 1.30 1.41 -13.13
CA PHE A 411 0.12 1.26 -13.97
C PHE A 411 -0.78 2.49 -13.86
N LEU A 412 -1.58 2.73 -14.90
CA LEU A 412 -2.54 3.83 -14.99
C LEU A 412 -3.78 3.35 -15.74
N LEU A 413 -4.98 3.69 -15.24
CA LEU A 413 -6.24 3.44 -15.93
C LEU A 413 -6.61 4.64 -16.82
N GLN A 414 -6.92 4.37 -18.08
CA GLN A 414 -7.55 5.31 -18.99
C GLN A 414 -8.90 4.75 -19.45
N ARG A 415 -9.99 5.41 -19.06
CA ARG A 415 -11.33 5.10 -19.60
C ARG A 415 -11.54 5.73 -20.98
N SER A 416 -12.35 5.11 -21.85
CA SER A 416 -12.74 5.70 -23.14
C SER A 416 -13.97 5.06 -23.79
N ASP A 417 -14.68 5.80 -24.64
CA ASP A 417 -15.88 5.39 -25.39
C ASP A 417 -15.76 4.06 -26.17
N GLU A 418 -14.54 3.65 -26.55
CA GLU A 418 -14.31 2.37 -27.25
C GLU A 418 -14.06 1.23 -26.27
N LYS A 419 -13.02 1.38 -25.45
CA LYS A 419 -12.56 0.46 -24.42
C LYS A 419 -11.63 1.17 -23.45
N ASP A 420 -11.81 0.85 -22.18
CA ASP A 420 -10.89 1.21 -21.12
C ASP A 420 -9.60 0.39 -21.25
N LYS A 421 -8.49 0.96 -20.80
CA LYS A 421 -7.15 0.38 -20.90
C LYS A 421 -6.38 0.64 -19.63
N ILE A 422 -5.72 -0.39 -19.12
CA ILE A 422 -4.67 -0.26 -18.12
C ILE A 422 -3.35 -0.25 -18.88
N PHE A 423 -2.59 0.83 -18.75
CA PHE A 423 -1.23 0.96 -19.27
C PHE A 423 -0.21 0.67 -18.17
N THR A 424 0.93 0.10 -18.54
CA THR A 424 2.17 0.21 -17.74
C THR A 424 3.07 1.27 -18.37
N SER A 425 3.76 2.07 -17.54
CA SER A 425 4.67 3.11 -18.00
C SER A 425 5.76 3.38 -16.97
N ASP A 426 6.83 4.06 -17.40
CA ASP A 426 7.74 4.74 -16.48
C ASP A 426 7.18 6.11 -16.05
N LEU A 427 7.86 6.78 -15.12
CA LEU A 427 7.46 8.10 -14.61
C LEU A 427 7.62 9.25 -15.63
N SER A 428 8.07 8.99 -16.86
CA SER A 428 8.06 9.99 -17.94
C SER A 428 6.77 10.00 -18.75
N GLY A 429 5.97 8.93 -18.67
CA GLY A 429 4.74 8.77 -19.46
C GLY A 429 4.95 8.47 -20.95
N GLU A 430 6.14 8.70 -21.50
CA GLU A 430 6.43 8.54 -22.94
C GLU A 430 6.40 7.08 -23.41
N ASN A 431 6.62 6.12 -22.50
CA ASN A 431 6.81 4.69 -22.80
C ASN A 431 5.61 3.81 -22.44
N GLY A 432 4.40 4.38 -22.42
CA GLY A 432 3.17 3.69 -22.03
C GLY A 432 2.78 2.51 -22.95
N VAL A 433 2.63 1.31 -22.38
CA VAL A 433 2.20 0.09 -23.09
C VAL A 433 0.89 -0.44 -22.47
N PRO A 434 -0.18 -0.65 -23.25
CA PRO A 434 -1.42 -1.22 -22.73
C PRO A 434 -1.25 -2.71 -22.40
N VAL A 435 -1.51 -3.09 -21.15
CA VAL A 435 -1.41 -4.48 -20.66
C VAL A 435 -2.78 -5.16 -20.56
N PHE A 436 -3.84 -4.41 -20.27
CA PHE A 436 -5.21 -4.93 -20.21
C PHE A 436 -6.20 -3.96 -20.86
N SER A 437 -7.31 -4.49 -21.38
CA SER A 437 -8.38 -3.66 -21.95
C SER A 437 -9.74 -4.37 -21.92
N SER A 438 -10.75 -3.67 -21.42
CA SER A 438 -12.14 -4.12 -21.33
C SER A 438 -13.09 -2.98 -21.72
N SER A 439 -14.39 -3.23 -21.84
CA SER A 439 -15.37 -2.18 -22.18
C SER A 439 -15.73 -1.26 -21.01
N ARG A 440 -15.67 -1.77 -19.77
CA ARG A 440 -16.03 -1.03 -18.55
C ARG A 440 -15.15 -1.51 -17.38
N ILE A 441 -13.99 -0.89 -17.18
CA ILE A 441 -13.10 -1.13 -16.04
C ILE A 441 -13.51 -0.18 -14.92
N VAL A 442 -13.97 -0.76 -13.82
CA VAL A 442 -14.40 0.00 -12.64
C VAL A 442 -13.19 0.45 -11.83
N ASP A 443 -12.30 -0.51 -11.54
CA ASP A 443 -11.28 -0.44 -10.48
C ASP A 443 -10.15 -1.44 -10.82
N PHE A 444 -8.90 -1.13 -10.47
CA PHE A 444 -7.80 -2.10 -10.54
C PHE A 444 -6.78 -1.91 -9.41
N ARG A 445 -6.08 -2.98 -9.04
CA ARG A 445 -4.94 -2.93 -8.10
C ARG A 445 -3.78 -3.77 -8.61
N ALA A 446 -2.56 -3.38 -8.25
CA ALA A 446 -1.34 -4.10 -8.62
C ALA A 446 -0.63 -4.65 -7.38
N THR A 447 0.03 -5.78 -7.57
CA THR A 447 1.08 -6.34 -6.69
C THR A 447 2.35 -6.50 -7.54
N PRO A 448 3.54 -6.75 -6.95
CA PRO A 448 4.75 -7.02 -7.72
C PRO A 448 4.62 -8.14 -8.76
N ASP A 449 3.71 -9.11 -8.55
CA ASP A 449 3.51 -10.27 -9.42
C ASP A 449 2.21 -10.26 -10.26
N ASN A 450 1.13 -9.65 -9.76
CA ASN A 450 -0.22 -9.74 -10.33
C ASN A 450 -0.86 -8.37 -10.56
N LEU A 451 -1.70 -8.28 -11.59
CA LEU A 451 -2.68 -7.22 -11.80
C LEU A 451 -4.08 -7.79 -11.52
N VAL A 452 -4.88 -7.06 -10.74
CA VAL A 452 -6.25 -7.43 -10.34
C VAL A 452 -7.20 -6.35 -10.86
N VAL A 453 -8.29 -6.73 -11.54
CA VAL A 453 -9.17 -5.79 -12.24
C VAL A 453 -10.64 -6.13 -11.98
N VAL A 454 -11.43 -5.13 -11.61
CA VAL A 454 -12.90 -5.19 -11.60
C VAL A 454 -13.43 -4.71 -12.95
N VAL A 455 -14.18 -5.58 -13.62
CA VAL A 455 -14.92 -5.26 -14.84
C VAL A 455 -16.41 -5.23 -14.52
N GLU A 456 -17.11 -4.20 -14.99
CA GLU A 456 -18.58 -4.16 -14.95
C GLU A 456 -19.16 -4.96 -16.12
N GLU A 457 -20.13 -5.82 -15.83
CA GLU A 457 -20.85 -6.64 -16.80
C GLU A 457 -22.37 -6.50 -16.59
N ASP A 458 -23.18 -6.98 -17.54
CA ASP A 458 -24.65 -6.84 -17.49
C ASP A 458 -25.24 -7.48 -16.22
N GLY A 459 -25.55 -6.64 -15.22
CA GLY A 459 -26.14 -7.07 -13.94
C GLY A 459 -25.13 -7.47 -12.84
N GLY A 460 -23.84 -7.12 -12.96
CA GLY A 460 -22.88 -7.39 -11.90
C GLY A 460 -21.44 -6.97 -12.20
N SER A 461 -20.51 -7.52 -11.44
CA SER A 461 -19.07 -7.35 -11.65
C SER A 461 -18.37 -8.68 -11.93
N ARG A 462 -17.22 -8.64 -12.61
CA ARG A 462 -16.28 -9.75 -12.75
C ARG A 462 -14.91 -9.35 -12.22
N LEU A 463 -14.33 -10.19 -11.38
CA LEU A 463 -13.00 -9.98 -10.79
C LEU A 463 -11.97 -10.82 -11.54
N VAL A 464 -11.03 -10.16 -12.21
CA VAL A 464 -10.02 -10.80 -13.06
C VAL A 464 -8.65 -10.65 -12.41
N VAL A 465 -7.88 -11.74 -12.31
CA VAL A 465 -6.47 -11.70 -11.92
C VAL A 465 -5.62 -12.18 -13.08
N MET A 466 -4.53 -11.47 -13.35
CA MET A 466 -3.57 -11.74 -14.41
C MET A 466 -2.16 -11.41 -13.92
N ASP A 467 -1.14 -11.77 -14.68
CA ASP A 467 0.20 -11.22 -14.40
C ASP A 467 0.32 -9.79 -14.90
N ARG A 468 1.40 -9.10 -14.48
CA ARG A 468 1.66 -7.70 -14.82
C ARG A 468 1.77 -7.38 -16.32
N LYS A 469 1.87 -8.39 -17.20
CA LYS A 469 1.89 -8.20 -18.66
C LYS A 469 0.51 -8.37 -19.30
N GLY A 470 -0.51 -8.68 -18.50
CA GLY A 470 -1.86 -9.01 -18.96
C GLY A 470 -2.04 -10.47 -19.37
N ASP A 471 -1.01 -11.30 -19.20
CA ASP A 471 -1.04 -12.73 -19.51
C ASP A 471 -1.63 -13.55 -18.35
N ARG A 472 -1.94 -14.83 -18.62
CA ARG A 472 -2.45 -15.81 -17.62
C ARG A 472 -3.70 -15.35 -16.85
N GLN A 473 -4.58 -14.61 -17.54
CA GLN A 473 -5.87 -14.14 -17.01
C GLN A 473 -6.73 -15.30 -16.49
N ARG A 474 -7.30 -15.12 -15.30
CA ARG A 474 -8.28 -16.01 -14.66
C ARG A 474 -9.32 -15.17 -13.94
N ASP A 475 -10.57 -15.64 -13.92
CA ASP A 475 -11.60 -15.04 -13.09
C ASP A 475 -11.53 -15.63 -11.68
N LEU A 476 -11.65 -14.77 -10.67
CA LEU A 476 -11.90 -15.19 -9.28
C LEU A 476 -13.41 -15.28 -9.04
N LYS A 477 -13.80 -16.21 -8.18
CA LYS A 477 -15.20 -16.41 -7.82
C LYS A 477 -15.68 -15.27 -6.92
N LEU A 478 -16.94 -14.89 -7.09
CA LEU A 478 -17.63 -13.94 -6.21
C LEU A 478 -18.60 -14.67 -5.27
N PRO A 479 -19.05 -14.03 -4.18
CA PRO A 479 -20.02 -14.62 -3.25
C PRO A 479 -21.42 -14.88 -3.84
N GLY A 480 -21.69 -14.41 -5.05
CA GLY A 480 -22.96 -14.49 -5.76
C GLY A 480 -22.97 -13.61 -7.00
N ASP A 481 -24.15 -13.36 -7.56
CA ASP A 481 -24.39 -12.36 -8.60
C ASP A 481 -24.57 -10.98 -7.93
N GLY A 482 -23.72 -10.02 -8.27
CA GLY A 482 -23.66 -8.73 -7.57
C GLY A 482 -22.48 -7.86 -7.97
N PHE A 483 -22.28 -6.80 -7.20
CA PHE A 483 -21.36 -5.70 -7.50
C PHE A 483 -20.15 -5.68 -6.57
N ILE A 484 -19.00 -5.32 -7.12
CA ILE A 484 -17.74 -5.13 -6.39
C ILE A 484 -17.42 -3.63 -6.30
N THR A 485 -17.02 -3.20 -5.12
CA THR A 485 -16.50 -1.85 -4.84
C THR A 485 -15.26 -1.95 -3.93
N SER A 486 -14.51 -0.85 -3.83
CA SER A 486 -13.35 -0.71 -2.94
C SER A 486 -12.35 -1.88 -3.05
N LEU A 487 -11.84 -2.17 -4.25
CA LEU A 487 -10.87 -3.25 -4.45
C LEU A 487 -9.53 -2.89 -3.79
N GLN A 488 -8.98 -3.82 -3.00
CA GLN A 488 -7.60 -3.74 -2.51
C GLN A 488 -6.90 -5.11 -2.59
N VAL A 489 -5.57 -5.11 -2.46
CA VAL A 489 -4.72 -6.32 -2.51
C VAL A 489 -3.69 -6.31 -1.39
N SER A 490 -3.35 -7.49 -0.87
CA SER A 490 -2.21 -7.69 0.01
C SER A 490 -1.24 -8.68 -0.63
N ASP A 491 -0.06 -8.20 -1.01
CA ASP A 491 1.01 -9.02 -1.59
C ASP A 491 1.50 -10.08 -0.60
N ARG A 492 1.91 -9.67 0.62
CA ARG A 492 2.39 -10.59 1.67
C ARG A 492 1.31 -11.59 2.09
N GLY A 493 0.06 -11.16 2.19
CA GLY A 493 -1.06 -12.05 2.51
C GLY A 493 -1.41 -13.00 1.36
N GLY A 494 -1.02 -12.66 0.12
CA GLY A 494 -1.49 -13.35 -1.09
C GLY A 494 -2.99 -13.17 -1.32
N LEU A 495 -3.57 -12.05 -0.87
CA LEU A 495 -5.02 -11.82 -0.82
C LEU A 495 -5.47 -10.70 -1.76
N VAL A 496 -6.70 -10.83 -2.25
CA VAL A 496 -7.53 -9.72 -2.71
C VAL A 496 -8.69 -9.54 -1.73
N GLY A 497 -9.08 -8.29 -1.50
CA GLY A 497 -10.26 -7.93 -0.72
C GLY A 497 -11.08 -6.87 -1.44
N TYR A 498 -12.37 -6.82 -1.13
CA TYR A 498 -13.33 -5.90 -1.73
C TYR A 498 -14.61 -5.83 -0.90
N THR A 499 -15.36 -4.73 -1.03
CA THR A 499 -16.75 -4.71 -0.60
C THR A 499 -17.64 -5.31 -1.68
N TYR A 500 -18.67 -6.04 -1.27
CA TYR A 500 -19.58 -6.74 -2.16
C TYR A 500 -21.04 -6.49 -1.78
N SER A 501 -21.88 -6.25 -2.78
CA SER A 501 -23.33 -6.19 -2.62
C SER A 501 -24.02 -7.15 -3.59
N ASP A 502 -25.05 -7.86 -3.15
CA ASP A 502 -25.86 -8.70 -4.05
C ASP A 502 -26.59 -7.81 -5.09
N ALA A 503 -26.87 -8.35 -6.28
CA ALA A 503 -27.54 -7.59 -7.34
C ALA A 503 -28.97 -7.15 -6.95
N ASP A 504 -29.66 -7.97 -6.13
CA ASP A 504 -30.98 -7.69 -5.56
C ASP A 504 -30.88 -7.46 -4.03
N VAL A 505 -30.79 -6.20 -3.62
CA VAL A 505 -30.88 -5.80 -2.19
C VAL A 505 -32.29 -5.27 -1.89
N THR A 506 -32.85 -5.69 -0.76
CA THR A 506 -34.08 -5.12 -0.17
C THR A 506 -33.85 -4.76 1.30
N GLU A 507 -34.79 -4.05 1.92
CA GLU A 507 -34.77 -3.74 3.37
C GLU A 507 -34.60 -4.97 4.28
N THR A 508 -34.84 -6.18 3.78
CA THR A 508 -34.86 -7.43 4.58
C THR A 508 -34.08 -8.59 3.95
N SER A 509 -33.39 -8.39 2.83
CA SER A 509 -32.68 -9.46 2.12
C SER A 509 -31.57 -8.93 1.22
N GLY A 510 -30.57 -9.77 0.98
CA GLY A 510 -29.39 -9.40 0.18
C GLY A 510 -28.32 -8.75 1.06
N ARG A 511 -27.06 -8.94 0.67
CA ARG A 511 -25.89 -8.35 1.31
C ARG A 511 -25.65 -6.96 0.72
N ALA A 512 -25.33 -6.00 1.58
CA ALA A 512 -24.98 -4.64 1.19
C ALA A 512 -23.63 -4.28 1.82
N SER A 513 -22.66 -3.90 0.98
CA SER A 513 -21.28 -3.53 1.38
C SER A 513 -20.62 -4.52 2.34
N VAL A 514 -20.78 -5.84 2.12
CA VAL A 514 -20.08 -6.81 2.98
C VAL A 514 -18.62 -6.93 2.60
N LEU A 515 -17.71 -6.92 3.58
CA LEU A 515 -16.28 -7.10 3.33
C LEU A 515 -15.98 -8.56 2.95
N VAL A 516 -15.31 -8.77 1.82
CA VAL A 516 -14.92 -10.08 1.30
C VAL A 516 -13.41 -10.15 1.13
N THR A 517 -12.82 -11.30 1.46
CA THR A 517 -11.40 -11.60 1.20
C THR A 517 -11.26 -12.96 0.52
N GLN A 518 -10.28 -13.11 -0.38
CA GLN A 518 -9.88 -14.41 -0.94
C GLN A 518 -8.42 -14.45 -1.40
N PRO A 519 -7.81 -15.65 -1.46
CA PRO A 519 -6.50 -15.82 -2.09
C PRO A 519 -6.48 -15.39 -3.55
N LEU A 520 -5.42 -14.67 -3.96
CA LEU A 520 -5.16 -14.28 -5.35
C LEU A 520 -5.04 -15.48 -6.30
N ASP A 521 -4.63 -16.64 -5.79
CA ASP A 521 -4.55 -17.89 -6.57
C ASP A 521 -5.91 -18.57 -6.78
N GLY A 522 -6.96 -18.14 -6.06
CA GLY A 522 -8.31 -18.70 -6.10
C GLY A 522 -8.48 -20.07 -5.42
N SER A 523 -7.52 -20.48 -4.58
CA SER A 523 -7.48 -21.83 -3.98
C SER A 523 -8.66 -22.17 -3.06
N SER A 524 -9.12 -21.22 -2.22
CA SER A 524 -10.26 -21.41 -1.31
C SER A 524 -11.54 -20.67 -1.72
N GLY A 525 -11.44 -19.65 -2.60
CA GLY A 525 -12.56 -18.81 -3.03
C GLY A 525 -12.97 -17.72 -2.02
N PRO A 526 -14.07 -16.99 -2.29
CA PRO A 526 -14.51 -15.84 -1.50
C PRO A 526 -14.99 -16.22 -0.09
N ALA A 527 -14.46 -15.51 0.91
CA ALA A 527 -14.90 -15.56 2.29
C ALA A 527 -15.37 -14.16 2.74
N VAL A 528 -16.63 -14.05 3.17
CA VAL A 528 -17.15 -12.84 3.82
C VAL A 528 -16.53 -12.74 5.21
N VAL A 529 -16.08 -11.55 5.61
CA VAL A 529 -15.56 -11.27 6.96
C VAL A 529 -16.73 -11.24 7.94
N GLN A 530 -16.55 -11.86 9.11
CA GLN A 530 -17.60 -11.99 10.11
C GLN A 530 -17.12 -11.56 11.50
N VAL A 531 -17.95 -10.78 12.19
CA VAL A 531 -17.78 -10.42 13.61
C VAL A 531 -18.94 -11.03 14.39
N GLY A 532 -18.64 -11.70 15.50
CA GLY A 532 -19.66 -12.44 16.26
C GLY A 532 -20.28 -13.66 15.55
N GLY A 533 -19.88 -13.95 14.30
CA GLY A 533 -20.47 -14.96 13.43
C GLY A 533 -21.57 -14.44 12.49
N GLU A 534 -21.68 -13.11 12.34
CA GLU A 534 -22.58 -12.43 11.41
C GLU A 534 -21.76 -11.66 10.35
N ASP A 535 -22.29 -11.52 9.14
CA ASP A 535 -21.59 -10.90 8.00
C ASP A 535 -21.35 -9.38 8.21
N VAL A 536 -20.08 -9.00 8.05
CA VAL A 536 -19.44 -7.67 8.01
C VAL A 536 -19.97 -6.61 7.04
N GLY A 537 -21.09 -5.90 7.28
CA GLY A 537 -21.40 -4.67 6.53
C GLY A 537 -20.48 -3.50 6.91
N VAL A 538 -19.62 -3.05 6.00
CA VAL A 538 -18.61 -2.00 6.25
C VAL A 538 -18.90 -0.71 5.50
N SER A 539 -18.64 0.42 6.14
CA SER A 539 -18.60 1.74 5.50
C SER A 539 -17.25 1.99 4.83
N ASP A 540 -16.16 1.56 5.47
CA ASP A 540 -14.80 1.74 4.98
C ASP A 540 -13.86 0.62 5.48
N TRP A 541 -12.76 0.35 4.75
CA TRP A 541 -11.76 -0.66 5.12
C TRP A 541 -10.44 -0.53 4.35
N GLU A 542 -9.35 -1.01 4.96
CA GLU A 542 -8.04 -1.17 4.32
C GLU A 542 -7.33 -2.49 4.67
N PHE A 543 -6.46 -2.97 3.78
CA PHE A 543 -5.39 -3.91 4.17
C PHE A 543 -4.25 -3.17 4.88
N VAL A 544 -3.83 -3.65 6.04
CA VAL A 544 -2.63 -3.14 6.72
C VAL A 544 -1.38 -3.54 5.91
N PRO A 545 -0.53 -2.59 5.46
CA PRO A 545 0.65 -2.84 4.62
C PRO A 545 1.59 -3.95 5.12
N ASP A 546 2.19 -4.71 4.18
CA ASP A 546 3.05 -5.88 4.44
C ASP A 546 2.45 -6.89 5.45
N SER A 547 1.13 -7.11 5.41
CA SER A 547 0.47 -8.03 6.33
C SER A 547 -0.77 -8.72 5.72
N SER A 548 -1.26 -9.75 6.42
CA SER A 548 -2.55 -10.41 6.16
C SER A 548 -3.73 -9.74 6.87
N LYS A 549 -3.54 -8.58 7.52
CA LYS A 549 -4.58 -7.97 8.36
C LYS A 549 -5.45 -7.01 7.58
N VAL A 550 -6.74 -6.97 7.92
CA VAL A 550 -7.70 -5.96 7.46
C VAL A 550 -8.14 -5.10 8.63
N LEU A 551 -8.13 -3.79 8.44
CA LEU A 551 -8.72 -2.81 9.34
C LEU A 551 -10.02 -2.33 8.69
N PHE A 552 -11.14 -2.29 9.41
CA PHE A 552 -12.41 -1.86 8.84
C PHE A 552 -13.28 -1.11 9.85
N VAL A 553 -14.13 -0.23 9.32
CA VAL A 553 -15.18 0.48 10.04
C VAL A 553 -16.51 -0.13 9.62
N ASP A 554 -17.25 -0.68 10.58
CA ASP A 554 -18.60 -1.19 10.33
C ASP A 554 -19.66 -0.07 10.27
N PHE A 555 -20.89 -0.40 9.85
CA PHE A 555 -22.00 0.57 9.84
C PHE A 555 -22.46 1.06 11.23
N ALA A 556 -21.91 0.52 12.32
CA ALA A 556 -22.07 1.04 13.68
C ALA A 556 -20.89 1.92 14.12
N ASN A 557 -19.99 2.26 13.18
CA ASN A 557 -18.77 3.03 13.34
C ASN A 557 -17.69 2.36 14.21
N ALA A 558 -17.75 1.05 14.43
CA ALA A 558 -16.74 0.32 15.20
C ALA A 558 -15.53 -0.02 14.34
N LEU A 559 -14.34 0.42 14.77
CA LEU A 559 -13.07 0.15 14.12
C LEU A 559 -12.52 -1.21 14.59
N THR A 560 -12.39 -2.16 13.67
CA THR A 560 -11.97 -3.53 13.96
C THR A 560 -10.80 -3.97 13.08
N LEU A 561 -9.81 -4.64 13.69
CA LEU A 561 -8.66 -5.25 13.01
C LEU A 561 -8.75 -6.78 13.07
N ASP A 562 -8.82 -7.46 11.92
CA ASP A 562 -8.84 -8.92 11.80
C ASP A 562 -7.59 -9.43 11.05
N ASP A 563 -7.04 -10.58 11.46
CA ASP A 563 -5.88 -11.19 10.79
C ASP A 563 -6.33 -12.35 9.90
N ARG A 564 -6.34 -12.12 8.59
CA ARG A 564 -6.89 -13.08 7.62
C ARG A 564 -6.08 -14.37 7.47
N ALA A 565 -4.87 -14.43 8.01
CA ALA A 565 -4.02 -15.63 8.03
C ALA A 565 -3.78 -16.21 9.44
N GLY A 566 -4.30 -15.56 10.49
CA GLY A 566 -4.10 -15.95 11.89
C GLY A 566 -5.34 -16.56 12.55
N ASP A 567 -5.12 -17.23 13.69
CA ASP A 567 -6.18 -17.68 14.60
C ASP A 567 -6.46 -16.67 15.75
N ALA A 568 -5.87 -15.46 15.67
CA ALA A 568 -6.07 -14.43 16.67
C ALA A 568 -7.50 -13.86 16.57
N PRO A 569 -8.20 -13.59 17.69
CA PRO A 569 -9.50 -12.93 17.62
C PRO A 569 -9.33 -11.50 17.10
N ALA A 570 -10.30 -11.03 16.31
CA ALA A 570 -10.37 -9.65 15.86
C ALA A 570 -10.31 -8.66 17.05
N GLN A 571 -9.60 -7.56 16.84
CA GLN A 571 -9.32 -6.53 17.85
C GLN A 571 -10.19 -5.28 17.59
N ASP A 572 -10.96 -4.91 18.60
CA ASP A 572 -11.83 -3.72 18.62
C ASP A 572 -11.04 -2.50 19.16
N PHE A 573 -11.08 -1.39 18.42
CA PHE A 573 -10.43 -0.11 18.73
C PHE A 573 -11.44 1.02 19.05
N GLY A 574 -12.71 0.67 19.27
CA GLY A 574 -13.79 1.58 19.60
C GLY A 574 -14.35 2.32 18.39
N LEU A 575 -15.08 3.40 18.66
CA LEU A 575 -15.80 4.15 17.63
C LEU A 575 -14.94 5.21 16.94
N VAL A 576 -15.13 5.37 15.64
CA VAL A 576 -14.49 6.42 14.81
C VAL A 576 -15.55 7.21 14.02
N ALA A 577 -15.19 8.40 13.56
CA ALA A 577 -15.91 9.09 12.49
C ALA A 577 -15.48 8.54 11.14
N GLU A 578 -14.17 8.40 10.93
CA GLU A 578 -13.55 8.05 9.66
C GLU A 578 -12.21 7.32 9.87
N LEU A 579 -11.88 6.42 8.95
CA LEU A 579 -10.54 5.87 8.76
C LEU A 579 -9.93 6.63 7.57
N LEU A 580 -8.76 7.23 7.77
CA LEU A 580 -8.17 8.13 6.78
C LEU A 580 -6.97 7.51 6.04
N GLY A 581 -6.32 6.51 6.66
CA GLY A 581 -5.30 5.69 6.01
C GLY A 581 -4.51 4.85 7.01
N THR A 582 -3.79 3.83 6.52
CA THR A 582 -2.99 2.92 7.36
C THR A 582 -1.51 2.87 6.98
N THR A 583 -0.67 2.68 8.00
CA THR A 583 0.71 2.22 7.87
C THR A 583 0.80 0.76 8.33
N ARG A 584 1.99 0.16 8.25
CA ARG A 584 2.28 -1.18 8.77
C ARG A 584 1.86 -1.36 10.24
N ASP A 585 2.12 -0.35 11.08
CA ASP A 585 2.05 -0.47 12.55
C ASP A 585 1.04 0.51 13.18
N THR A 586 0.55 1.50 12.41
CA THR A 586 -0.39 2.54 12.87
C THR A 586 -1.52 2.79 11.86
N ALA A 587 -2.60 3.43 12.31
CA ALA A 587 -3.68 3.92 11.47
C ALA A 587 -3.99 5.37 11.83
N ILE A 588 -4.32 6.18 10.81
CA ILE A 588 -4.80 7.54 10.99
C ILE A 588 -6.32 7.52 10.96
N ILE A 589 -6.95 8.04 12.02
CA ILE A 589 -8.40 8.03 12.20
C ILE A 589 -8.91 9.40 12.67
N GLU A 590 -10.15 9.72 12.33
CA GLU A 590 -10.90 10.79 13.00
C GLU A 590 -11.76 10.16 14.11
N ARG A 591 -11.62 10.64 15.35
CA ARG A 591 -12.53 10.29 16.45
C ARG A 591 -13.83 11.10 16.34
N THR A 592 -14.94 10.57 16.85
CA THR A 592 -16.31 11.14 16.74
C THR A 592 -16.49 12.59 17.23
N GLU A 593 -15.53 13.10 18.00
CA GLU A 593 -15.40 14.45 18.52
C GLU A 593 -14.61 15.42 17.61
N GLY A 594 -14.17 14.98 16.43
CA GLY A 594 -13.43 15.81 15.46
C GLY A 594 -11.93 15.89 15.71
N THR A 595 -11.32 14.84 16.30
CA THR A 595 -9.88 14.82 16.59
C THR A 595 -9.17 13.76 15.75
N PHE A 596 -8.15 14.18 15.02
CA PHE A 596 -7.27 13.29 14.25
C PHE A 596 -6.25 12.61 15.17
N ILE A 597 -6.19 11.28 15.10
CA ILE A 597 -5.39 10.43 15.97
C ILE A 597 -4.55 9.48 15.11
N GLU A 598 -3.29 9.31 15.46
CA GLU A 598 -2.50 8.14 15.09
C GLU A 598 -2.69 7.04 16.15
N LEU A 599 -3.27 5.92 15.73
CA LEU A 599 -3.61 4.75 16.54
C LEU A 599 -2.59 3.63 16.28
N SER A 600 -1.96 3.08 17.32
CA SER A 600 -1.13 1.88 17.16
C SER A 600 -1.97 0.62 17.00
N LEU A 601 -1.78 -0.08 15.88
CA LEU A 601 -2.44 -1.35 15.56
C LEU A 601 -1.96 -2.52 16.43
N LYS A 602 -0.90 -2.31 17.23
CA LYS A 602 -0.30 -3.34 18.09
C LYS A 602 -0.96 -3.44 19.46
N ASP A 603 -1.31 -2.31 20.07
CA ASP A 603 -1.82 -2.25 21.44
C ASP A 603 -2.96 -1.23 21.67
N GLY A 604 -3.37 -0.49 20.63
CA GLY A 604 -4.42 0.51 20.71
C GLY A 604 -4.02 1.79 21.43
N THR A 605 -2.72 2.07 21.57
CA THR A 605 -2.26 3.39 22.05
C THR A 605 -2.55 4.48 21.02
N GLU A 606 -2.98 5.65 21.50
CA GLU A 606 -3.42 6.77 20.67
C GLU A 606 -2.54 8.00 20.92
N THR A 607 -2.08 8.63 19.83
CA THR A 607 -1.35 9.90 19.85
C THR A 607 -2.08 10.89 18.94
N PRO A 608 -2.38 12.13 19.38
CA PRO A 608 -2.94 13.14 18.49
C PRO A 608 -1.97 13.44 17.34
N LEU A 609 -2.50 13.54 16.12
CA LEU A 609 -1.69 14.00 15.00
C LEU A 609 -1.17 15.44 15.25
N PRO A 610 0.07 15.77 14.85
CA PRO A 610 0.56 17.14 14.88
C PRO A 610 -0.35 18.10 14.12
N ALA A 611 -0.55 19.29 14.65
CA ALA A 611 -1.16 20.38 13.89
C ALA A 611 -0.16 20.89 12.83
N THR A 612 -0.66 21.22 11.64
CA THR A 612 0.15 21.75 10.55
C THR A 612 0.69 23.15 10.88
N ASP A 613 1.97 23.39 10.61
CA ASP A 613 2.60 24.72 10.63
C ASP A 613 3.31 24.99 9.30
N PRO A 614 2.82 25.94 8.46
CA PRO A 614 1.61 26.74 8.65
C PRO A 614 0.31 25.93 8.69
N ASP A 615 -0.72 26.48 9.34
CA ASP A 615 -2.08 25.92 9.35
C ASP A 615 -2.74 26.10 7.97
N TYR A 616 -2.98 24.99 7.27
CA TYR A 616 -3.67 24.93 5.98
C TYR A 616 -5.17 24.57 6.11
N GLY A 617 -5.67 24.43 7.33
CA GLY A 617 -7.04 24.00 7.63
C GLY A 617 -7.17 22.49 7.79
N THR A 618 -8.41 22.05 8.04
CA THR A 618 -8.77 20.64 8.22
C THR A 618 -8.63 19.87 6.90
N PRO A 619 -7.88 18.75 6.86
CA PRO A 619 -7.82 17.89 5.69
C PRO A 619 -9.12 17.13 5.45
N SER A 620 -9.42 16.85 4.18
CA SER A 620 -10.52 15.98 3.73
C SER A 620 -10.06 14.57 3.36
N GLU A 621 -8.76 14.34 3.23
CA GLU A 621 -8.12 13.04 2.98
C GLU A 621 -6.68 13.13 3.52
N ILE A 622 -6.15 12.05 4.12
CA ILE A 622 -4.77 11.98 4.65
C ILE A 622 -4.11 10.68 4.18
N VAL A 623 -3.19 10.77 3.22
CA VAL A 623 -2.44 9.60 2.74
C VAL A 623 -1.09 9.52 3.46
N PRO A 624 -0.87 8.54 4.34
CA PRO A 624 0.42 8.34 5.00
C PRO A 624 1.47 7.78 4.04
N PHE A 625 2.73 8.13 4.25
CA PHE A 625 3.89 7.59 3.55
C PHE A 625 5.12 7.55 4.48
N PRO A 626 6.23 6.90 4.10
CA PRO A 626 7.46 6.92 4.91
C PRO A 626 7.90 8.34 5.27
N ASP A 627 8.10 8.63 6.55
CA ASP A 627 8.44 9.95 7.07
C ASP A 627 7.41 11.09 6.81
N GLY A 628 6.11 10.81 6.61
CA GLY A 628 5.11 11.90 6.56
C GLY A 628 3.68 11.54 6.15
N THR A 629 2.90 12.59 5.85
CA THR A 629 1.55 12.49 5.26
C THR A 629 1.37 13.47 4.11
N LEU A 630 0.59 13.08 3.11
CA LEU A 630 -0.03 14.01 2.15
C LEU A 630 -1.43 14.32 2.66
N GLN A 631 -1.80 15.60 2.67
CA GLN A 631 -3.08 16.09 3.17
C GLN A 631 -3.80 16.89 2.10
N HIS A 632 -5.00 16.46 1.73
CA HIS A 632 -5.86 17.19 0.80
C HIS A 632 -6.67 18.22 1.58
N VAL A 633 -6.57 19.49 1.20
CA VAL A 633 -7.28 20.59 1.87
C VAL A 633 -8.10 21.40 0.88
N VAL A 634 -9.30 21.82 1.29
CA VAL A 634 -10.13 22.77 0.55
C VAL A 634 -9.77 24.19 0.95
N GLN A 635 -9.13 24.93 0.06
CA GLN A 635 -8.75 26.33 0.28
C GLN A 635 -10.00 27.22 0.33
N ARG A 636 -10.06 28.15 1.29
CA ARG A 636 -11.22 29.03 1.50
C ARG A 636 -10.80 30.48 1.70
N ASN A 637 -11.62 31.41 1.21
CA ASN A 637 -11.43 32.84 1.47
C ASN A 637 -12.04 33.28 2.82
N ASP A 638 -11.86 34.56 3.18
CA ASP A 638 -12.38 35.21 4.40
C ASP A 638 -13.90 35.03 4.64
N SER A 639 -14.69 34.67 3.62
CA SER A 639 -16.13 34.39 3.75
C SER A 639 -16.47 32.91 3.96
N GLY A 640 -15.47 32.02 3.98
CA GLY A 640 -15.62 30.56 4.07
C GLY A 640 -15.94 29.87 2.74
N ALA A 641 -16.16 30.63 1.67
CA ALA A 641 -16.38 30.08 0.33
C ALA A 641 -15.09 29.43 -0.20
N PRO A 642 -15.19 28.25 -0.85
CA PRO A 642 -14.03 27.59 -1.44
C PRO A 642 -13.44 28.43 -2.58
N THR A 643 -12.13 28.40 -2.73
CA THR A 643 -11.37 29.12 -3.79
C THR A 643 -10.39 28.24 -4.55
N GLY A 644 -10.35 26.95 -4.22
CA GLY A 644 -9.43 25.98 -4.79
C GLY A 644 -9.20 24.83 -3.82
N GLN A 645 -8.26 23.95 -4.16
CA GLN A 645 -7.83 22.84 -3.32
C GLN A 645 -6.30 22.74 -3.36
N ALA A 646 -5.70 22.07 -2.38
CA ALA A 646 -4.26 21.83 -2.34
C ALA A 646 -3.94 20.44 -1.79
N VAL A 647 -2.77 19.91 -2.18
CA VAL A 647 -2.10 18.81 -1.51
C VAL A 647 -0.94 19.38 -0.72
N ILE A 648 -0.94 19.13 0.58
CA ILE A 648 0.08 19.58 1.54
C ILE A 648 0.91 18.37 1.96
N GLN A 649 2.22 18.45 1.81
CA GLN A 649 3.16 17.51 2.42
C GLN A 649 3.41 17.96 3.87
N VAL A 650 3.23 17.04 4.81
CA VAL A 650 3.37 17.30 6.25
C VAL A 650 4.32 16.28 6.86
N ASP A 651 5.37 16.75 7.54
CA ASP A 651 6.35 15.91 8.22
C ASP A 651 5.85 15.44 9.62
N PRO A 652 6.56 14.51 10.30
CA PRO A 652 6.12 13.96 11.59
C PRO A 652 6.16 14.96 12.76
N ASP A 653 6.83 16.12 12.59
CA ASP A 653 6.83 17.22 13.57
C ASP A 653 5.70 18.24 13.28
N GLY A 654 5.01 18.11 12.14
CA GLY A 654 3.89 18.95 11.71
C GLY A 654 4.28 20.08 10.74
N ALA A 655 5.53 20.17 10.27
CA ALA A 655 5.91 21.20 9.31
C ALA A 655 5.25 20.91 7.95
N ALA A 656 4.56 21.91 7.42
CA ALA A 656 3.64 21.76 6.28
C ALA A 656 4.08 22.58 5.07
N THR A 657 4.09 21.96 3.88
CA THR A 657 4.44 22.61 2.61
C THR A 657 3.47 22.20 1.49
N PRO A 658 2.86 23.14 0.74
CA PRO A 658 2.01 22.81 -0.39
C PRO A 658 2.88 22.30 -1.55
N VAL A 659 2.52 21.13 -2.09
CA VAL A 659 3.21 20.48 -3.23
C VAL A 659 2.38 20.50 -4.51
N PHE A 660 1.07 20.73 -4.42
CA PHE A 660 0.17 20.83 -5.57
C PHE A 660 -1.06 21.68 -5.23
N GLU A 661 -1.56 22.46 -6.20
CA GLU A 661 -2.74 23.32 -6.03
C GLU A 661 -3.60 23.34 -7.29
N VAL A 662 -4.92 23.46 -7.13
CA VAL A 662 -5.88 23.70 -8.21
C VAL A 662 -6.84 24.83 -7.86
N GLY A 663 -7.34 25.52 -8.89
CA GLY A 663 -8.33 26.60 -8.76
C GLY A 663 -9.74 26.08 -8.45
N ASP A 664 -10.71 26.99 -8.39
CA ASP A 664 -12.13 26.71 -8.13
C ASP A 664 -12.89 26.12 -9.34
N ASP A 665 -12.26 26.08 -10.52
CA ASP A 665 -12.79 25.44 -11.73
C ASP A 665 -12.47 23.93 -11.83
N SER A 666 -11.68 23.40 -10.90
CA SER A 666 -11.08 22.07 -10.94
C SER A 666 -11.19 21.39 -9.58
N SER A 667 -11.22 20.05 -9.54
CA SER A 667 -11.17 19.28 -8.30
C SER A 667 -10.04 18.26 -8.36
N ILE A 668 -9.32 18.11 -7.24
CA ILE A 668 -8.58 16.88 -6.96
C ILE A 668 -9.63 15.79 -6.69
N ILE A 669 -9.37 14.59 -7.18
CA ILE A 669 -10.26 13.41 -7.14
C ILE A 669 -9.58 12.25 -6.39
N GLN A 670 -8.25 12.28 -6.29
CA GLN A 670 -7.43 11.27 -5.61
C GLN A 670 -6.03 11.84 -5.40
N MET A 671 -5.38 11.53 -4.28
CA MET A 671 -3.94 11.67 -4.13
C MET A 671 -3.33 10.36 -3.63
N CYS A 672 -2.11 10.04 -4.05
CA CYS A 672 -1.45 8.77 -3.71
C CYS A 672 0.07 8.99 -3.60
N ALA A 673 0.72 8.47 -2.57
CA ALA A 673 2.18 8.48 -2.43
C ALA A 673 2.79 7.19 -3.02
N SER A 674 3.98 7.26 -3.61
CA SER A 674 4.72 6.05 -4.02
C SER A 674 5.13 5.22 -2.78
N PRO A 675 5.36 3.90 -2.93
CA PRO A 675 5.69 3.02 -1.78
C PRO A 675 6.87 3.48 -0.91
N SER A 676 7.83 4.22 -1.49
CA SER A 676 9.00 4.80 -0.82
C SER A 676 8.80 6.22 -0.27
N GLY A 677 7.66 6.86 -0.52
CA GLY A 677 7.44 8.29 -0.23
C GLY A 677 8.21 9.27 -1.14
N GLN A 678 8.95 8.78 -2.12
CA GLN A 678 9.75 9.62 -3.03
C GLN A 678 8.89 10.48 -3.98
N TYR A 679 7.72 9.98 -4.37
CA TYR A 679 6.84 10.60 -5.38
C TYR A 679 5.39 10.68 -4.90
N ALA A 680 4.63 11.61 -5.48
CA ALA A 680 3.17 11.64 -5.38
C ALA A 680 2.51 11.62 -6.75
N ALA A 681 1.29 11.10 -6.79
CA ALA A 681 0.37 11.18 -7.91
C ALA A 681 -0.89 11.93 -7.45
N VAL A 682 -1.31 12.95 -8.20
CA VAL A 682 -2.55 13.70 -7.92
C VAL A 682 -3.46 13.66 -9.14
N THR A 683 -4.62 13.03 -8.99
CA THR A 683 -5.66 12.94 -10.02
C THR A 683 -6.55 14.18 -9.96
N VAL A 684 -6.75 14.85 -11.10
CA VAL A 684 -7.55 16.07 -11.21
C VAL A 684 -8.63 15.94 -12.28
N ALA A 685 -9.85 16.33 -11.93
CA ALA A 685 -10.93 16.66 -12.85
C ALA A 685 -10.90 18.18 -13.14
N PRO A 686 -10.47 18.60 -14.34
CA PRO A 686 -10.55 20.00 -14.76
C PRO A 686 -11.97 20.36 -15.21
N ASP A 687 -12.29 21.65 -15.20
CA ASP A 687 -13.56 22.23 -15.69
C ASP A 687 -14.80 21.48 -15.16
N VAL A 688 -14.87 21.31 -13.84
CA VAL A 688 -15.88 20.45 -13.18
C VAL A 688 -17.33 20.87 -13.49
N ALA A 689 -17.55 22.13 -13.88
CA ALA A 689 -18.84 22.63 -14.32
C ALA A 689 -19.30 22.09 -15.70
N ASN A 690 -18.36 21.67 -16.55
CA ASN A 690 -18.62 21.16 -17.91
C ASN A 690 -18.09 19.74 -18.13
N ASN A 691 -17.56 19.08 -17.09
CA ASN A 691 -16.99 17.74 -17.12
C ASN A 691 -17.98 16.72 -16.53
N PRO A 692 -18.86 16.12 -17.36
CA PRO A 692 -19.90 15.21 -16.86
C PRO A 692 -19.30 13.91 -16.33
N TYR A 693 -20.01 13.27 -15.40
CA TYR A 693 -19.69 11.94 -14.91
C TYR A 693 -20.05 10.86 -15.94
N ASP A 694 -19.28 9.77 -15.96
CA ASP A 694 -19.65 8.55 -16.69
C ASP A 694 -20.73 7.72 -15.97
N GLU A 695 -21.27 6.71 -16.66
CA GLU A 695 -22.38 5.88 -16.18
C GLU A 695 -21.91 4.57 -15.53
N LEU A 696 -20.64 4.45 -15.11
CA LEU A 696 -20.10 3.23 -14.49
C LEU A 696 -20.50 3.08 -13.02
N LEU A 697 -20.32 1.86 -12.48
CA LEU A 697 -20.55 1.56 -11.06
C LEU A 697 -19.79 2.51 -10.12
N LEU A 698 -18.54 2.82 -10.47
CA LEU A 698 -17.77 3.93 -9.91
C LEU A 698 -17.79 5.09 -10.92
N PRO A 699 -18.78 6.00 -10.84
CA PRO A 699 -18.89 7.09 -11.78
C PRO A 699 -17.79 8.11 -11.50
N LEU A 700 -17.12 8.56 -12.55
CA LEU A 700 -16.07 9.58 -12.43
C LEU A 700 -16.26 10.65 -13.52
N PRO A 701 -15.76 11.88 -13.33
CA PRO A 701 -15.71 12.87 -14.39
C PRO A 701 -15.01 12.31 -15.63
N THR A 702 -15.62 12.47 -16.80
CA THR A 702 -15.16 11.87 -18.07
C THR A 702 -13.77 12.35 -18.52
N THR A 703 -13.34 13.54 -18.07
CA THR A 703 -11.97 14.05 -18.26
C THR A 703 -11.22 14.01 -16.94
N LEU A 704 -10.18 13.16 -16.87
CA LEU A 704 -9.23 13.08 -15.75
C LEU A 704 -7.79 13.12 -16.25
N HIS A 705 -6.91 13.71 -15.45
CA HIS A 705 -5.47 13.62 -15.65
C HIS A 705 -4.76 13.43 -14.31
N THR A 706 -3.66 12.68 -14.31
CA THR A 706 -2.83 12.48 -13.12
C THR A 706 -1.52 13.22 -13.26
N THR A 707 -1.20 14.08 -12.31
CA THR A 707 0.11 14.75 -12.25
C THR A 707 1.02 14.00 -11.28
N LEU A 708 2.24 13.66 -11.74
CA LEU A 708 3.29 13.07 -10.92
C LEU A 708 4.24 14.16 -10.40
N LEU A 709 4.63 14.05 -9.14
CA LEU A 709 5.45 15.01 -8.40
C LEU A 709 6.63 14.30 -7.74
N ASP A 710 7.80 14.96 -7.69
CA ASP A 710 8.92 14.57 -6.83
C ASP A 710 8.78 15.26 -5.47
N LEU A 711 8.56 14.49 -4.40
CA LEU A 711 8.33 15.01 -3.05
C LEU A 711 9.61 15.46 -2.33
N ARG A 712 10.79 15.28 -2.96
CA ARG A 712 12.08 15.73 -2.41
C ARG A 712 12.53 17.06 -3.00
N THR A 713 12.19 17.34 -4.26
CA THR A 713 12.48 18.62 -4.89
C THR A 713 11.27 19.57 -4.96
N GLY A 714 10.04 19.03 -4.87
CA GLY A 714 8.81 19.75 -5.14
C GLY A 714 8.53 19.96 -6.63
N ASP A 715 9.28 19.31 -7.52
CA ASP A 715 9.11 19.48 -8.97
C ASP A 715 7.98 18.60 -9.51
N GLN A 716 7.17 19.18 -10.41
CA GLN A 716 6.25 18.44 -11.25
C GLN A 716 7.00 17.68 -12.35
N LEU A 717 6.85 16.36 -12.39
CA LEU A 717 7.53 15.48 -13.35
C LEU A 717 6.81 15.42 -14.69
N VAL A 718 5.55 15.01 -14.68
CA VAL A 718 4.72 14.82 -15.87
C VAL A 718 3.23 14.85 -15.51
N THR A 719 2.38 15.18 -16.48
CA THR A 719 0.94 14.99 -16.40
C THR A 719 0.50 13.94 -17.42
N LEU A 720 -0.19 12.91 -16.94
CA LEU A 720 -0.64 11.73 -17.67
C LEU A 720 -2.14 11.79 -17.94
N SER A 721 -2.58 11.30 -19.09
CA SER A 721 -4.00 11.12 -19.41
C SER A 721 -4.51 9.80 -18.84
N GLY A 722 -5.25 9.86 -17.73
CA GLY A 722 -5.70 8.70 -16.95
C GLY A 722 -5.70 9.02 -15.45
N PHE A 723 -6.08 8.02 -14.65
CA PHE A 723 -6.25 8.09 -13.20
C PHE A 723 -5.94 6.72 -12.55
N ASP A 724 -6.09 6.63 -11.23
CA ASP A 724 -5.88 5.42 -10.43
C ASP A 724 -4.50 4.81 -10.69
N VAL A 725 -3.44 5.58 -10.38
CA VAL A 725 -2.06 5.08 -10.49
C VAL A 725 -1.88 3.91 -9.51
N SER A 726 -1.10 2.89 -9.88
CA SER A 726 -0.90 1.69 -9.05
C SER A 726 -0.30 1.88 -7.65
N TRP A 727 0.02 3.12 -7.26
CA TRP A 727 0.40 3.53 -5.92
C TRP A 727 -0.81 3.72 -5.00
N CYS A 728 -2.00 3.97 -5.56
CA CYS A 728 -3.24 4.19 -4.84
C CYS A 728 -3.72 2.89 -4.19
N GLY A 729 -3.88 2.89 -2.86
CA GLY A 729 -4.35 1.72 -2.10
C GLY A 729 -5.83 1.41 -2.36
N SER A 730 -6.62 2.44 -2.64
CA SER A 730 -8.07 2.40 -2.87
C SER A 730 -8.45 3.14 -4.15
N ALA A 731 -9.68 2.93 -4.63
CA ALA A 731 -10.22 3.62 -5.81
C ALA A 731 -10.54 5.10 -5.50
N PRO A 732 -10.53 5.98 -6.52
CA PRO A 732 -10.91 7.39 -6.34
C PRO A 732 -12.33 7.51 -5.77
N GLN A 733 -12.51 8.38 -4.77
CA GLN A 733 -13.82 8.67 -4.19
C GLN A 733 -14.45 9.87 -4.92
N PRO A 734 -15.65 9.73 -5.51
CA PRO A 734 -16.29 10.77 -6.34
C PRO A 734 -17.09 11.82 -5.55
#